data_AF-S4RYE0-F1
#
_entry.id   AF-S4RYE0-F1
#
_cell.length_a   1.000
_cell.length_b   1.000
_cell.length_c   1.000
_cell.angle_alpha   90.00
_cell.angle_beta   90.00
_cell.angle_gamma   90.00
#
_symmetry.space_group_name_H-M   'P 1'
#
loop_
_entity.id
_entity.type
_entity.pdbx_description
1 polymer ?
#
loop_
_entity_poly.entity_id
_entity_poly.type
_entity_poly.pdbx_seq_one_letter_code
_entity_poly.pdbx_strand_id
1 'polypeptide(L)'
;QSKKNNSEMTKWTHFSATHSYSLFVVLKNFVYRIREEAEVLMALYDPKENRFLSENYMVRWGKQGLPKEVELLHNTRVVFTDLGGKDLAIEKMYLVCQIVRNGCMDLKDNNKKCTIGLRRPFGVAVMDITDIVKGNIETDEDKQHFFPFHQVTAENDFLQNIINKAHFWQRKQHENQGLWVSMKMLNGDIKQVKKDFPHLIDRSTAIARKMGFPEIIMPGDVRNDVYITLVQGEFDKGSSKTTQKNVEVTMVVCDDTGKILENVIWIGAGDQPITEYKSIVYYQVKQPKWFETVKVAVPIEDVYRSHLRFTFRHRSSQDSKDRSEKNFAMCFVKLMRPDGTTLQDGNHDLFIYKGDSRKMEEVSAYQELHSTRMQVEDNVASKACSGSGLSLSSKDRFLISTLVCSTKLTQNFDLLGLLKWRSNPAELEKNLKKLMNVDGEEVVKFLQDTLDALFNITMENSESDKYDELVFDALIFIIGLIADRKFQHFNPVLEAYIRQHFSATLAYEKLTKVLKRKITDGTTMENGDHLLKIMKALEYIFKFIVASRILFGQLYEGKGKEAFEKSIMQVFISLNDMLRNASTDKLLLAQGGALKYLPRIIPDLLQVFKEVELSKLLVRFMSSVSPERLIRQKQLCMSDIVHSALFKDHECRQVLLPVMTDHIKLWLSHMDEAEHTVALLSDIVEVLHSDSV
;
A
#
# COMPACT_ATOMS: atom_id res chain seq x y z
N GLN A 1 -1.60 32.40 -8.28
CA GLN A 1 -1.10 31.08 -7.81
C GLN A 1 -2.21 30.06 -7.53
N SER A 2 -3.31 30.40 -6.83
CA SER A 2 -4.44 29.47 -6.54
C SER A 2 -5.05 28.74 -7.76
N LYS A 3 -5.25 29.41 -8.91
CA LYS A 3 -5.83 28.77 -10.12
C LYS A 3 -4.89 27.77 -10.83
N LYS A 4 -3.56 27.97 -10.75
CA LYS A 4 -2.55 27.06 -11.34
C LYS A 4 -2.41 25.76 -10.51
N ASN A 5 -2.44 25.90 -9.18
CA ASN A 5 -2.41 24.75 -8.26
C ASN A 5 -3.66 23.86 -8.43
N ASN A 6 -4.84 24.44 -8.67
CA ASN A 6 -6.06 23.66 -8.92
C ASN A 6 -6.05 22.88 -10.25
N SER A 7 -5.53 23.45 -11.35
CA SER A 7 -5.47 22.74 -12.64
C SER A 7 -4.48 21.57 -12.61
N GLU A 8 -3.39 21.71 -11.87
CA GLU A 8 -2.38 20.65 -11.75
C GLU A 8 -2.78 19.57 -10.74
N MET A 9 -3.44 19.93 -9.63
CA MET A 9 -4.03 18.94 -8.73
C MET A 9 -5.05 18.05 -9.45
N THR A 10 -5.78 18.63 -10.42
CA THR A 10 -6.67 17.87 -11.31
C THR A 10 -5.90 16.89 -12.21
N LYS A 11 -4.70 17.23 -12.70
CA LYS A 11 -3.85 16.31 -13.49
C LYS A 11 -3.34 15.12 -12.67
N TRP A 12 -2.98 15.34 -11.41
CA TRP A 12 -2.46 14.28 -10.54
C TRP A 12 -3.56 13.35 -10.04
N THR A 13 -4.75 13.89 -9.70
CA THR A 13 -5.94 13.04 -9.49
C THR A 13 -6.26 12.22 -10.74
N HIS A 14 -6.09 12.80 -11.93
CA HIS A 14 -6.29 12.09 -13.19
C HIS A 14 -5.20 11.02 -13.48
N PHE A 15 -4.03 11.08 -12.84
CA PHE A 15 -2.97 10.08 -12.99
C PHE A 15 -3.08 8.93 -11.97
N SER A 16 -3.51 9.21 -10.74
CA SER A 16 -3.94 8.16 -9.82
C SER A 16 -5.16 7.40 -10.39
N ALA A 17 -6.07 8.14 -11.05
CA ALA A 17 -7.22 7.61 -11.75
C ALA A 17 -6.90 6.63 -12.89
N THR A 18 -5.80 6.82 -13.63
CA THR A 18 -5.45 5.94 -14.76
C THR A 18 -5.02 4.54 -14.32
N HIS A 19 -4.77 4.34 -13.03
CA HIS A 19 -4.31 3.07 -12.45
C HIS A 19 -5.22 2.57 -11.31
N SER A 20 -6.36 3.22 -11.10
CA SER A 20 -7.33 2.81 -10.07
C SER A 20 -8.67 2.50 -10.71
N TYR A 21 -9.24 1.38 -10.30
CA TYR A 21 -10.52 0.89 -10.78
C TYR A 21 -11.42 0.52 -9.61
N SER A 22 -12.72 0.63 -9.84
CA SER A 22 -13.75 0.30 -8.88
C SER A 22 -14.84 -0.55 -9.52
N LEU A 23 -15.33 -1.59 -8.83
CA LEU A 23 -16.44 -2.42 -9.29
C LEU A 23 -17.69 -2.09 -8.48
N PHE A 24 -18.69 -1.49 -9.13
CA PHE A 24 -20.00 -1.27 -8.54
C PHE A 24 -20.84 -2.54 -8.66
N VAL A 25 -21.48 -2.96 -7.57
CA VAL A 25 -22.27 -4.18 -7.49
C VAL A 25 -23.56 -3.91 -6.74
N VAL A 26 -24.67 -4.43 -7.27
CA VAL A 26 -26.00 -4.35 -6.66
C VAL A 26 -26.60 -5.74 -6.55
N LEU A 27 -26.91 -6.16 -5.32
CA LEU A 27 -27.67 -7.39 -5.08
C LEU A 27 -29.17 -7.11 -5.32
N LYS A 28 -29.72 -7.57 -6.42
CA LYS A 28 -31.12 -7.31 -6.81
C LYS A 28 -32.09 -8.24 -6.09
N ASN A 29 -31.78 -9.53 -6.01
CA ASN A 29 -32.69 -10.52 -5.41
C ASN A 29 -31.96 -11.80 -4.97
N PHE A 30 -32.54 -12.53 -4.02
CA PHE A 30 -32.13 -13.88 -3.65
C PHE A 30 -33.30 -14.85 -3.81
N VAL A 31 -33.24 -15.70 -4.84
CA VAL A 31 -34.27 -16.69 -5.18
C VAL A 31 -34.01 -18.00 -4.40
N TYR A 32 -34.03 -17.92 -3.06
CA TYR A 32 -33.95 -19.08 -2.17
C TYR A 32 -34.64 -18.78 -0.83
N ARG A 33 -35.42 -19.74 -0.32
CA ARG A 33 -36.13 -19.58 0.96
C ARG A 33 -35.32 -20.15 2.14
N ILE A 34 -34.55 -19.29 2.81
CA ILE A 34 -33.68 -19.68 3.95
C ILE A 34 -34.49 -20.08 5.20
N ARG A 35 -35.67 -19.46 5.42
CA ARG A 35 -36.57 -19.64 6.60
C ARG A 35 -35.99 -19.23 7.96
N GLU A 36 -34.72 -18.89 8.02
CA GLU A 36 -34.03 -18.28 9.16
C GLU A 36 -33.51 -16.89 8.79
N GLU A 37 -33.01 -16.15 9.76
CA GLU A 37 -32.24 -14.95 9.48
C GLU A 37 -30.89 -15.36 8.88
N ALA A 38 -30.33 -14.55 8.00
CA ALA A 38 -29.05 -14.87 7.39
C ALA A 38 -28.22 -13.62 7.11
N GLU A 39 -26.96 -13.87 6.85
CA GLU A 39 -25.96 -12.89 6.45
C GLU A 39 -25.50 -13.31 5.05
N VAL A 40 -25.59 -12.39 4.09
CA VAL A 40 -25.04 -12.57 2.74
C VAL A 40 -23.77 -11.74 2.67
N LEU A 41 -22.64 -12.42 2.55
CA LEU A 41 -21.31 -11.82 2.50
C LEU A 41 -20.78 -11.89 1.06
N MET A 42 -20.56 -10.75 0.43
CA MET A 42 -20.06 -10.63 -0.95
C MET A 42 -18.61 -10.15 -0.97
N ALA A 43 -17.71 -10.86 -1.65
CA ALA A 43 -16.31 -10.45 -1.79
C ALA A 43 -15.68 -10.91 -3.10
N LEU A 44 -14.65 -10.19 -3.54
CA LEU A 44 -13.80 -10.56 -4.67
C LEU A 44 -12.82 -11.66 -4.24
N TYR A 45 -12.63 -12.67 -5.08
CA TYR A 45 -11.84 -13.86 -4.79
C TYR A 45 -10.93 -14.24 -5.95
N ASP A 46 -9.69 -14.59 -5.62
CA ASP A 46 -8.71 -15.17 -6.53
C ASP A 46 -8.68 -16.71 -6.33
N PRO A 47 -9.20 -17.50 -7.28
CA PRO A 47 -9.21 -18.95 -7.20
C PRO A 47 -7.84 -19.60 -7.40
N LYS A 48 -6.86 -18.89 -7.98
CA LYS A 48 -5.50 -19.41 -8.16
C LYS A 48 -4.75 -19.38 -6.83
N GLU A 49 -4.82 -18.25 -6.14
CA GLU A 49 -4.16 -18.05 -4.85
C GLU A 49 -5.03 -18.52 -3.65
N ASN A 50 -6.26 -18.95 -3.91
CA ASN A 50 -7.26 -19.37 -2.91
C ASN A 50 -7.50 -18.32 -1.81
N ARG A 51 -7.57 -17.04 -2.18
CA ARG A 51 -7.69 -15.91 -1.24
C ARG A 51 -8.69 -14.87 -1.69
N PHE A 52 -9.33 -14.23 -0.72
CA PHE A 52 -10.14 -13.05 -0.97
C PHE A 52 -9.25 -11.82 -1.23
N LEU A 53 -9.69 -10.98 -2.15
CA LEU A 53 -9.00 -9.75 -2.58
C LEU A 53 -9.61 -8.50 -1.96
N SER A 54 -10.85 -8.56 -1.48
CA SER A 54 -11.58 -7.42 -0.93
C SER A 54 -12.18 -7.73 0.44
N GLU A 55 -12.54 -6.68 1.17
CA GLU A 55 -13.46 -6.77 2.30
C GLU A 55 -14.78 -7.43 1.87
N ASN A 56 -15.43 -8.09 2.83
CA ASN A 56 -16.80 -8.54 2.64
C ASN A 56 -17.74 -7.34 2.57
N TYR A 57 -18.75 -7.40 1.72
CA TYR A 57 -19.96 -6.58 1.82
C TYR A 57 -21.05 -7.41 2.49
N MET A 58 -21.59 -6.93 3.60
CA MET A 58 -22.54 -7.69 4.41
C MET A 58 -23.96 -7.16 4.25
N VAL A 59 -24.87 -8.05 3.87
CA VAL A 59 -26.32 -7.77 3.82
C VAL A 59 -27.05 -8.69 4.79
N ARG A 60 -27.79 -8.11 5.74
CA ARG A 60 -28.62 -8.86 6.69
C ARG A 60 -29.95 -9.25 6.04
N TRP A 61 -30.16 -10.55 5.87
CA TRP A 61 -31.35 -11.13 5.25
C TRP A 61 -32.36 -11.59 6.30
N GLY A 62 -33.61 -11.16 6.16
CA GLY A 62 -34.71 -11.49 7.06
C GLY A 62 -35.38 -12.82 6.74
N LYS A 63 -36.10 -13.36 7.74
CA LYS A 63 -36.81 -14.66 7.64
C LYS A 63 -37.88 -14.70 6.54
N GLN A 64 -38.40 -13.53 6.14
CA GLN A 64 -39.41 -13.38 5.10
C GLN A 64 -38.83 -13.34 3.69
N GLY A 65 -37.50 -13.42 3.54
CA GLY A 65 -36.84 -13.40 2.23
C GLY A 65 -36.55 -12.00 1.69
N LEU A 66 -36.55 -10.98 2.57
CA LEU A 66 -36.19 -9.60 2.26
C LEU A 66 -35.09 -9.12 3.22
N PRO A 67 -34.27 -8.13 2.84
CA PRO A 67 -33.34 -7.47 3.76
C PRO A 67 -34.03 -7.02 5.06
N LYS A 68 -33.35 -7.15 6.21
CA LYS A 68 -33.95 -6.89 7.53
C LYS A 68 -34.28 -5.41 7.77
N GLU A 69 -33.51 -4.50 7.20
CA GLU A 69 -33.73 -3.07 7.39
C GLU A 69 -34.60 -2.55 6.25
N VAL A 70 -35.72 -1.91 6.61
CA VAL A 70 -36.68 -1.35 5.64
C VAL A 70 -36.02 -0.27 4.76
N GLU A 71 -34.99 0.40 5.26
CA GLU A 71 -34.18 1.37 4.51
C GLU A 71 -33.23 0.73 3.48
N LEU A 72 -32.88 -0.56 3.66
CA LEU A 72 -32.01 -1.32 2.73
C LEU A 72 -32.79 -2.03 1.61
N LEU A 73 -34.12 -2.01 1.61
CA LEU A 73 -34.96 -2.62 0.57
C LEU A 73 -34.64 -2.12 -0.85
N HIS A 74 -34.04 -0.92 -0.97
CA HIS A 74 -33.64 -0.32 -2.24
C HIS A 74 -32.13 0.00 -2.31
N ASN A 75 -31.34 -0.42 -1.32
CA ASN A 75 -29.97 0.05 -1.15
C ASN A 75 -28.96 -1.07 -0.84
N THR A 76 -29.07 -2.19 -1.56
CA THR A 76 -28.14 -3.33 -1.51
C THR A 76 -26.96 -3.15 -2.48
N ARG A 77 -26.32 -1.98 -2.45
CA ARG A 77 -25.22 -1.61 -3.34
C ARG A 77 -23.89 -1.45 -2.60
N VAL A 78 -22.84 -1.88 -3.26
CA VAL A 78 -21.46 -1.75 -2.81
C VAL A 78 -20.56 -1.33 -3.97
N VAL A 79 -19.55 -0.56 -3.65
CA VAL A 79 -18.42 -0.29 -4.55
C VAL A 79 -17.20 -1.00 -3.97
N PHE A 80 -16.67 -1.97 -4.71
CA PHE A 80 -15.35 -2.53 -4.43
C PHE A 80 -14.29 -1.59 -4.99
N THR A 81 -13.43 -1.02 -4.13
CA THR A 81 -12.46 0.03 -4.52
C THR A 81 -11.02 -0.43 -4.40
N ASP A 82 -10.09 0.44 -4.83
CA ASP A 82 -8.64 0.27 -4.70
C ASP A 82 -8.07 -0.86 -5.58
N LEU A 83 -8.79 -1.25 -6.64
CA LEU A 83 -8.32 -2.25 -7.61
C LEU A 83 -7.32 -1.60 -8.58
N GLY A 84 -6.20 -2.27 -8.85
CA GLY A 84 -5.16 -1.79 -9.76
C GLY A 84 -4.98 -2.67 -11.00
N GLY A 85 -4.11 -2.27 -11.91
CA GLY A 85 -3.82 -3.03 -13.14
C GLY A 85 -3.38 -4.48 -12.88
N LYS A 86 -2.61 -4.74 -11.83
CA LYS A 86 -2.23 -6.10 -11.40
C LYS A 86 -3.43 -6.95 -11.01
N ASP A 87 -4.45 -6.36 -10.39
CA ASP A 87 -5.66 -7.09 -9.98
C ASP A 87 -6.53 -7.41 -11.21
N LEU A 88 -6.63 -6.49 -12.16
CA LEU A 88 -7.34 -6.71 -13.43
C LEU A 88 -6.62 -7.73 -14.34
N ALA A 89 -5.30 -7.86 -14.18
CA ALA A 89 -4.48 -8.83 -14.91
C ALA A 89 -4.59 -10.27 -14.38
N ILE A 90 -5.28 -10.50 -13.25
CA ILE A 90 -5.50 -11.84 -12.71
C ILE A 90 -6.20 -12.71 -13.77
N GLU A 91 -5.78 -13.97 -13.86
CA GLU A 91 -6.28 -14.91 -14.89
C GLU A 91 -7.79 -15.12 -14.75
N LYS A 92 -8.26 -15.36 -13.52
CA LYS A 92 -9.68 -15.49 -13.16
C LYS A 92 -10.00 -14.72 -11.88
N MET A 93 -11.05 -13.90 -11.89
CA MET A 93 -11.53 -13.19 -10.72
C MET A 93 -12.99 -13.53 -10.45
N TYR A 94 -13.30 -13.97 -9.23
CA TYR A 94 -14.63 -14.45 -8.84
C TYR A 94 -15.31 -13.46 -7.91
N LEU A 95 -16.62 -13.25 -8.11
CA LEU A 95 -17.47 -12.66 -7.08
C LEU A 95 -18.13 -13.79 -6.31
N VAL A 96 -17.82 -13.88 -5.02
CA VAL A 96 -18.28 -14.94 -4.13
C VAL A 96 -19.30 -14.36 -3.16
N CYS A 97 -20.46 -15.01 -3.08
CA CYS A 97 -21.51 -14.75 -2.10
C CYS A 97 -21.54 -15.92 -1.09
N GLN A 98 -21.08 -15.71 0.13
CA GLN A 98 -21.23 -16.68 1.21
C GLN A 98 -22.52 -16.39 1.99
N ILE A 99 -23.31 -17.43 2.25
CA ILE A 99 -24.55 -17.32 3.01
C ILE A 99 -24.38 -18.05 4.34
N VAL A 100 -24.53 -17.29 5.42
CA VAL A 100 -24.43 -17.77 6.80
C VAL A 100 -25.80 -17.58 7.45
N ARG A 101 -26.43 -18.67 7.88
CA ARG A 101 -27.73 -18.60 8.57
C ARG A 101 -27.52 -18.41 10.07
N ASN A 102 -28.43 -17.69 10.70
CA ASN A 102 -28.47 -17.45 12.13
C ASN A 102 -29.76 -18.05 12.70
N GLY A 103 -29.62 -19.11 13.51
CA GLY A 103 -30.75 -19.92 13.95
C GLY A 103 -30.41 -20.92 15.05
N CYS A 104 -31.15 -22.03 15.11
CA CYS A 104 -30.99 -23.06 16.14
C CYS A 104 -30.13 -24.23 15.69
N MET A 105 -29.32 -24.83 16.57
CA MET A 105 -28.32 -25.85 16.18
C MET A 105 -28.89 -27.02 15.37
N ASP A 106 -29.99 -27.60 15.82
CA ASP A 106 -30.73 -28.67 15.14
C ASP A 106 -32.10 -28.19 14.66
N LEU A 107 -32.44 -28.47 13.40
CA LEU A 107 -33.76 -28.17 12.82
C LEU A 107 -34.78 -29.30 13.05
N LYS A 108 -34.36 -30.44 13.62
CA LYS A 108 -35.19 -31.65 13.74
C LYS A 108 -35.88 -31.80 15.11
N ASP A 109 -35.50 -31.02 16.12
CA ASP A 109 -36.01 -31.16 17.49
C ASP A 109 -37.20 -30.21 17.75
N ASN A 110 -38.43 -30.70 17.59
CA ASN A 110 -39.64 -29.89 17.70
C ASN A 110 -40.21 -29.75 19.14
N ASN A 111 -39.66 -30.44 20.14
CA ASN A 111 -40.30 -30.54 21.47
C ASN A 111 -39.49 -29.95 22.65
N LYS A 112 -38.31 -29.33 22.43
CA LYS A 112 -37.49 -28.72 23.50
C LYS A 112 -37.01 -27.32 23.11
N LYS A 113 -36.77 -26.43 24.10
CA LYS A 113 -36.16 -25.12 23.85
C LYS A 113 -34.73 -25.30 23.33
N CYS A 114 -34.55 -25.10 22.02
CA CYS A 114 -33.26 -25.16 21.36
C CYS A 114 -32.46 -23.87 21.57
N THR A 115 -31.13 -23.99 21.58
CA THR A 115 -30.22 -22.84 21.55
C THR A 115 -30.43 -22.06 20.27
N ILE A 116 -30.58 -20.73 20.35
CA ILE A 116 -30.79 -19.82 19.23
C ILE A 116 -29.60 -18.85 19.08
N GLY A 117 -29.53 -18.14 17.94
CA GLY A 117 -28.50 -17.11 17.72
C GLY A 117 -27.17 -17.66 17.21
N LEU A 118 -27.15 -18.88 16.66
CA LEU A 118 -25.95 -19.55 16.19
C LEU A 118 -25.72 -19.29 14.70
N ARG A 119 -24.57 -18.72 14.36
CA ARG A 119 -24.09 -18.56 12.98
C ARG A 119 -23.66 -19.92 12.45
N ARG A 120 -24.23 -20.36 11.33
CA ARG A 120 -23.98 -21.66 10.70
C ARG A 120 -23.80 -21.50 9.20
N PRO A 121 -22.94 -22.32 8.56
CA PRO A 121 -22.79 -22.24 7.13
C PRO A 121 -24.09 -22.68 6.46
N PHE A 122 -24.51 -21.97 5.41
CA PHE A 122 -25.70 -22.32 4.65
C PHE A 122 -25.40 -22.70 3.20
N GLY A 123 -24.54 -21.93 2.54
CA GLY A 123 -24.16 -22.20 1.16
C GLY A 123 -23.34 -21.08 0.54
N VAL A 124 -23.00 -21.25 -0.73
CA VAL A 124 -22.20 -20.29 -1.50
C VAL A 124 -22.79 -20.14 -2.90
N ALA A 125 -22.80 -18.92 -3.43
CA ALA A 125 -22.98 -18.68 -4.86
C ALA A 125 -21.74 -18.00 -5.43
N VAL A 126 -21.29 -18.41 -6.61
CA VAL A 126 -20.04 -17.93 -7.21
C VAL A 126 -20.24 -17.66 -8.70
N MET A 127 -19.76 -16.52 -9.17
CA MET A 127 -19.70 -16.20 -10.60
C MET A 127 -18.28 -15.80 -10.99
N ASP A 128 -17.86 -16.25 -12.17
CA ASP A 128 -16.67 -15.76 -12.85
C ASP A 128 -16.99 -14.40 -13.47
N ILE A 129 -16.33 -13.34 -12.99
CA ILE A 129 -16.55 -11.96 -13.45
C ILE A 129 -15.36 -11.42 -14.26
N THR A 130 -14.43 -12.30 -14.65
CA THR A 130 -13.16 -11.93 -15.30
C THR A 130 -13.37 -11.08 -16.53
N ASP A 131 -14.29 -11.47 -17.42
CA ASP A 131 -14.54 -10.73 -18.66
C ASP A 131 -15.21 -9.37 -18.42
N ILE A 132 -15.95 -9.23 -17.32
CA ILE A 132 -16.55 -7.95 -16.92
C ILE A 132 -15.47 -7.02 -16.37
N VAL A 133 -14.62 -7.53 -15.48
CA VAL A 133 -13.52 -6.77 -14.86
C VAL A 133 -12.47 -6.35 -15.89
N LYS A 134 -12.21 -7.19 -16.91
CA LYS A 134 -11.31 -6.87 -18.03
C LYS A 134 -11.94 -5.96 -19.09
N GLY A 135 -13.23 -5.66 -18.99
CA GLY A 135 -13.96 -4.85 -19.97
C GLY A 135 -14.24 -5.56 -21.30
N ASN A 136 -14.09 -6.89 -21.36
CA ASN A 136 -14.46 -7.68 -22.54
C ASN A 136 -15.98 -7.74 -22.73
N ILE A 137 -16.74 -7.66 -21.63
CA ILE A 137 -18.19 -7.60 -21.62
C ILE A 137 -18.63 -6.31 -20.95
N GLU A 138 -19.27 -5.43 -21.72
CA GLU A 138 -19.94 -4.27 -21.15
C GLU A 138 -21.20 -4.70 -20.36
N THR A 139 -21.27 -4.22 -19.14
CA THR A 139 -22.41 -4.40 -18.23
C THR A 139 -22.81 -3.06 -17.65
N ASP A 140 -24.12 -2.91 -17.40
CA ASP A 140 -24.69 -1.74 -16.76
C ASP A 140 -25.43 -2.14 -15.47
N GLU A 141 -26.09 -1.16 -14.85
CA GLU A 141 -26.82 -1.35 -13.59
C GLU A 141 -28.12 -2.14 -13.70
N ASP A 142 -28.63 -2.31 -14.93
CA ASP A 142 -29.90 -2.98 -15.25
C ASP A 142 -29.69 -4.43 -15.67
N LYS A 143 -28.55 -4.75 -16.29
CA LYS A 143 -28.17 -6.10 -16.72
C LYS A 143 -27.95 -7.01 -15.50
N GLN A 144 -28.87 -7.94 -15.31
CA GLN A 144 -28.83 -8.88 -14.18
C GLN A 144 -28.09 -10.16 -14.56
N HIS A 145 -27.22 -10.61 -13.67
CA HIS A 145 -26.48 -11.86 -13.76
C HIS A 145 -26.96 -12.82 -12.68
N PHE A 146 -27.17 -14.09 -13.05
CA PHE A 146 -27.61 -15.13 -12.12
C PHE A 146 -26.43 -15.90 -11.54
N PHE A 147 -26.37 -15.96 -10.21
CA PHE A 147 -25.35 -16.64 -9.43
C PHE A 147 -25.95 -17.94 -8.87
N PRO A 148 -25.58 -19.11 -9.41
CA PRO A 148 -26.15 -20.38 -8.95
C PRO A 148 -25.76 -20.64 -7.49
N PHE A 149 -26.77 -20.87 -6.65
CA PHE A 149 -26.58 -21.11 -5.22
C PHE A 149 -26.35 -22.60 -4.94
N HIS A 150 -25.33 -22.89 -4.13
CA HIS A 150 -25.00 -24.25 -3.70
C HIS A 150 -25.12 -24.35 -2.19
N GLN A 151 -26.07 -25.15 -1.74
CA GLN A 151 -26.29 -25.40 -0.31
C GLN A 151 -25.22 -26.34 0.25
N VAL A 152 -24.81 -26.09 1.50
CA VAL A 152 -24.02 -27.06 2.28
C VAL A 152 -24.91 -28.26 2.62
N THR A 153 -24.60 -29.42 2.03
CA THR A 153 -25.39 -30.66 2.19
C THR A 153 -24.71 -31.70 3.07
N ALA A 154 -23.37 -31.73 3.11
CA ALA A 154 -22.59 -32.66 3.91
C ALA A 154 -22.01 -32.00 5.18
N GLU A 155 -21.86 -32.78 6.25
CA GLU A 155 -21.34 -32.31 7.55
C GLU A 155 -19.87 -31.82 7.49
N ASN A 156 -19.11 -32.20 6.46
CA ASN A 156 -17.71 -31.80 6.22
C ASN A 156 -17.52 -30.88 4.99
N ASP A 157 -18.60 -30.35 4.41
CA ASP A 157 -18.49 -29.37 3.32
C ASP A 157 -18.32 -27.95 3.90
N PHE A 158 -17.07 -27.53 4.02
CA PHE A 158 -16.72 -26.15 4.38
C PHE A 158 -17.00 -25.19 3.22
N LEU A 159 -17.35 -23.93 3.52
CA LEU A 159 -17.66 -22.92 2.49
C LEU A 159 -16.52 -22.76 1.47
N GLN A 160 -15.26 -22.79 1.92
CA GLN A 160 -14.10 -22.70 1.05
C GLN A 160 -13.99 -23.86 0.05
N ASN A 161 -14.33 -25.09 0.47
CA ASN A 161 -14.32 -26.25 -0.43
C ASN A 161 -15.36 -26.10 -1.55
N ILE A 162 -16.51 -25.48 -1.25
CA ILE A 162 -17.57 -25.21 -2.24
C ILE A 162 -17.09 -24.13 -3.22
N ILE A 163 -16.47 -23.05 -2.72
CA ILE A 163 -15.88 -21.99 -3.55
C ILE A 163 -14.88 -22.59 -4.54
N ASN A 164 -13.98 -23.45 -4.07
CA ASN A 164 -12.93 -24.05 -4.92
C ASN A 164 -13.48 -25.03 -5.97
N LYS A 165 -14.67 -25.60 -5.73
CA LYS A 165 -15.37 -26.46 -6.70
C LYS A 165 -16.25 -25.68 -7.67
N ALA A 166 -16.36 -24.34 -7.55
CA ALA A 166 -17.26 -23.50 -8.36
C ALA A 166 -17.12 -23.71 -9.88
N HIS A 167 -15.90 -23.95 -10.38
CA HIS A 167 -15.64 -24.23 -11.80
C HIS A 167 -16.44 -25.41 -12.36
N PHE A 168 -16.67 -26.45 -11.55
CA PHE A 168 -17.41 -27.64 -11.96
C PHE A 168 -18.91 -27.37 -12.09
N TRP A 169 -19.43 -26.51 -11.21
CA TRP A 169 -20.85 -26.24 -11.09
C TRP A 169 -21.39 -25.23 -12.10
N GLN A 170 -20.58 -24.25 -12.51
CA GLN A 170 -20.95 -23.30 -13.58
C GLN A 170 -21.30 -23.99 -14.92
N ARG A 171 -20.85 -25.25 -15.13
CA ARG A 171 -21.15 -26.04 -16.32
C ARG A 171 -22.46 -26.86 -16.23
N LYS A 172 -23.03 -27.03 -15.03
CA LYS A 172 -24.30 -27.74 -14.81
C LYS A 172 -25.42 -26.72 -14.57
N GLN A 173 -26.01 -26.19 -15.63
CA GLN A 173 -27.15 -25.26 -15.55
C GLN A 173 -28.44 -25.99 -15.16
N HIS A 174 -28.68 -26.41 -13.92
CA HIS A 174 -30.01 -26.92 -13.54
C HIS A 174 -30.37 -26.79 -12.06
N GLU A 175 -30.41 -25.57 -11.48
CA GLU A 175 -31.28 -25.29 -10.32
C GLU A 175 -31.77 -23.83 -10.39
N ASN A 176 -33.10 -23.59 -10.28
CA ASN A 176 -33.73 -22.26 -10.28
C ASN A 176 -33.45 -21.44 -8.99
N GLN A 177 -32.35 -21.73 -8.30
CA GLN A 177 -32.04 -21.21 -6.97
C GLN A 177 -30.69 -20.48 -7.01
N GLY A 178 -30.70 -19.20 -6.65
CA GLY A 178 -29.53 -18.35 -6.85
C GLY A 178 -29.76 -16.88 -6.51
N LEU A 179 -28.71 -16.08 -6.67
CA LEU A 179 -28.76 -14.63 -6.48
C LEU A 179 -28.78 -13.91 -7.84
N TRP A 180 -29.51 -12.81 -7.92
CA TRP A 180 -29.47 -11.89 -9.04
C TRP A 180 -28.65 -10.67 -8.65
N VAL A 181 -27.58 -10.42 -9.40
CA VAL A 181 -26.64 -9.34 -9.14
C VAL A 181 -26.44 -8.55 -10.43
N SER A 182 -26.47 -7.22 -10.36
CA SER A 182 -25.95 -6.38 -11.45
C SER A 182 -24.62 -5.77 -11.03
N MET A 183 -23.76 -5.50 -12.01
CA MET A 183 -22.44 -4.96 -11.75
C MET A 183 -21.96 -4.09 -12.89
N LYS A 184 -21.14 -3.08 -12.58
CA LYS A 184 -20.58 -2.14 -13.55
C LYS A 184 -19.16 -1.77 -13.14
N MET A 185 -18.23 -1.90 -14.08
CA MET A 185 -16.85 -1.46 -13.88
C MET A 185 -16.77 0.07 -14.01
N LEU A 186 -16.12 0.73 -13.07
CA LEU A 186 -15.97 2.18 -12.99
C LEU A 186 -14.48 2.53 -12.92
N ASN A 187 -14.06 3.53 -13.68
CA ASN A 187 -12.67 4.00 -13.69
C ASN A 187 -12.47 5.06 -12.62
N GLY A 188 -11.37 4.97 -11.89
CA GLY A 188 -10.98 5.92 -10.86
C GLY A 188 -11.10 5.41 -9.43
N ASP A 189 -10.51 6.20 -8.52
CA ASP A 189 -10.62 6.02 -7.07
C ASP A 189 -12.03 6.42 -6.56
N ILE A 190 -12.30 6.18 -5.28
CA ILE A 190 -13.63 6.49 -4.71
C ILE A 190 -13.99 7.99 -4.78
N LYS A 191 -13.02 8.90 -4.76
CA LYS A 191 -13.27 10.34 -4.82
C LYS A 191 -13.73 10.72 -6.23
N GLN A 192 -13.06 10.18 -7.24
CA GLN A 192 -13.41 10.39 -8.63
C GLN A 192 -14.72 9.71 -9.00
N VAL A 193 -14.92 8.44 -8.63
CA VAL A 193 -16.13 7.72 -9.04
C VAL A 193 -17.37 8.37 -8.43
N LYS A 194 -17.29 8.92 -7.21
CA LYS A 194 -18.37 9.75 -6.63
C LYS A 194 -18.66 11.03 -7.42
N LYS A 195 -17.65 11.61 -8.06
CA LYS A 195 -17.77 12.83 -8.87
C LYS A 195 -18.31 12.53 -10.27
N ASP A 196 -17.81 11.46 -10.90
CA ASP A 196 -18.12 11.11 -12.29
C ASP A 196 -19.44 10.32 -12.40
N PHE A 197 -19.81 9.57 -11.35
CA PHE A 197 -21.03 8.75 -11.28
C PHE A 197 -21.90 9.04 -10.05
N PRO A 198 -22.33 10.30 -9.81
CA PRO A 198 -23.11 10.68 -8.62
C PRO A 198 -24.52 10.06 -8.59
N HIS A 199 -25.02 9.57 -9.73
CA HIS A 199 -26.30 8.85 -9.82
C HIS A 199 -26.20 7.40 -9.32
N LEU A 200 -25.01 6.78 -9.41
CA LEU A 200 -24.77 5.42 -8.95
C LEU A 200 -24.37 5.40 -7.47
N ILE A 201 -23.44 6.29 -7.10
CA ILE A 201 -22.84 6.34 -5.78
C ILE A 201 -23.37 7.54 -5.01
N ASP A 202 -24.09 7.25 -3.95
CA ASP A 202 -24.51 8.24 -2.97
C ASP A 202 -23.86 8.00 -1.59
N ARG A 203 -24.33 8.72 -0.57
CA ARG A 203 -23.81 8.62 0.80
C ARG A 203 -24.13 7.30 1.49
N SER A 204 -25.14 6.58 1.01
CA SER A 204 -25.63 5.32 1.57
C SER A 204 -25.00 4.09 0.91
N THR A 205 -24.19 4.30 -0.13
CA THR A 205 -23.50 3.24 -0.86
C THR A 205 -22.35 2.70 -0.03
N ALA A 206 -22.33 1.38 0.21
CA ALA A 206 -21.26 0.75 0.95
C ALA A 206 -19.94 0.78 0.15
N ILE A 207 -18.81 0.91 0.85
CA ILE A 207 -17.47 0.90 0.25
C ILE A 207 -16.70 -0.28 0.82
N ALA A 208 -16.43 -1.28 -0.01
CA ALA A 208 -15.61 -2.43 0.34
C ALA A 208 -14.22 -2.26 -0.27
N ARG A 209 -13.21 -2.02 0.55
CA ARG A 209 -11.84 -1.79 0.05
C ARG A 209 -11.17 -3.10 -0.32
N LYS A 210 -10.20 -3.05 -1.23
CA LYS A 210 -9.21 -4.12 -1.42
C LYS A 210 -8.50 -4.43 -0.11
N MET A 211 -8.31 -5.72 0.19
CA MET A 211 -7.45 -6.20 1.29
C MET A 211 -6.00 -6.16 0.82
N GLY A 212 -5.39 -4.99 1.00
CA GLY A 212 -4.10 -4.62 0.43
C GLY A 212 -4.13 -3.17 -0.04
N PHE A 213 -3.01 -2.66 -0.55
CA PHE A 213 -2.94 -1.30 -1.03
C PHE A 213 -3.37 -1.17 -2.51
N PRO A 214 -3.92 -0.01 -2.91
CA PRO A 214 -3.93 0.38 -4.32
C PRO A 214 -2.49 0.43 -4.86
N GLU A 215 -2.33 0.41 -6.18
CA GLU A 215 -1.00 0.49 -6.81
C GLU A 215 -0.26 1.79 -6.46
N ILE A 216 -0.99 2.89 -6.31
CA ILE A 216 -0.44 4.19 -5.96
C ILE A 216 -1.04 4.62 -4.63
N ILE A 217 -0.18 4.98 -3.67
CA ILE A 217 -0.56 5.59 -2.40
C ILE A 217 -0.14 7.05 -2.47
N MET A 218 -1.09 7.98 -2.44
CA MET A 218 -0.78 9.41 -2.51
C MET A 218 -0.29 9.91 -1.14
N PRO A 219 0.59 10.93 -1.11
CA PRO A 219 0.99 11.54 0.15
C PRO A 219 -0.24 12.06 0.90
N GLY A 220 -0.28 11.86 2.21
CA GLY A 220 -1.42 12.19 3.07
C GLY A 220 -2.52 11.12 3.16
N ASP A 221 -2.49 10.05 2.36
CA ASP A 221 -3.46 8.95 2.49
C ASP A 221 -3.13 8.09 3.74
N VAL A 222 -3.96 8.22 4.76
CA VAL A 222 -3.82 7.46 6.02
C VAL A 222 -4.71 6.22 5.99
N ARG A 223 -4.10 5.05 6.20
CA ARG A 223 -4.81 3.78 6.36
C ARG A 223 -4.18 2.98 7.50
N ASN A 224 -5.01 2.31 8.30
CA ASN A 224 -4.57 1.45 9.39
C ASN A 224 -5.56 0.30 9.62
N ASP A 225 -5.73 -0.54 8.61
CA ASP A 225 -6.64 -1.69 8.68
C ASP A 225 -5.84 -2.97 9.00
N VAL A 226 -6.30 -3.76 9.96
CA VAL A 226 -5.72 -5.07 10.26
C VAL A 226 -6.75 -6.15 9.97
N TYR A 227 -6.53 -6.96 8.94
CA TYR A 227 -7.42 -8.06 8.62
C TYR A 227 -7.01 -9.31 9.40
N ILE A 228 -7.98 -9.92 10.08
CA ILE A 228 -7.81 -11.14 10.87
C ILE A 228 -8.69 -12.21 10.26
N THR A 229 -8.08 -13.30 9.82
CA THR A 229 -8.79 -14.48 9.31
C THR A 229 -8.71 -15.60 10.33
N LEU A 230 -9.87 -16.07 10.81
CA LEU A 230 -9.96 -17.31 11.57
C LEU A 230 -9.83 -18.46 10.56
N VAL A 231 -8.69 -19.13 10.50
CA VAL A 231 -8.43 -20.14 9.46
C VAL A 231 -9.07 -21.46 9.85
N GLN A 232 -8.53 -22.09 10.90
CA GLN A 232 -8.97 -23.39 11.36
C GLN A 232 -8.58 -23.64 12.81
N GLY A 233 -9.19 -24.64 13.43
CA GLY A 233 -8.80 -25.14 14.74
C GLY A 233 -8.80 -26.65 14.78
N GLU A 234 -8.18 -27.21 15.82
CA GLU A 234 -8.26 -28.61 16.18
C GLU A 234 -8.47 -28.70 17.68
N PHE A 235 -9.57 -29.31 18.12
CA PHE A 235 -9.92 -29.39 19.54
C PHE A 235 -10.21 -30.83 19.93
N ASP A 236 -9.57 -31.29 21.00
CA ASP A 236 -9.85 -32.60 21.54
C ASP A 236 -11.22 -32.61 22.25
N LYS A 237 -11.96 -33.72 22.11
CA LYS A 237 -13.24 -33.94 22.80
C LYS A 237 -13.07 -34.05 24.32
N GLY A 238 -11.86 -34.38 24.77
CA GLY A 238 -11.53 -34.66 26.16
C GLY A 238 -11.85 -36.11 26.53
N SER A 239 -11.12 -36.67 27.50
CA SER A 239 -11.11 -38.11 27.78
C SER A 239 -12.46 -38.71 28.20
N SER A 240 -13.41 -37.88 28.65
CA SER A 240 -14.71 -38.31 29.19
C SER A 240 -15.92 -38.08 28.28
N LYS A 241 -15.75 -37.47 27.10
CA LYS A 241 -16.87 -37.16 26.18
C LYS A 241 -16.86 -38.07 24.95
N THR A 242 -18.05 -38.53 24.54
CA THR A 242 -18.25 -39.40 23.36
C THR A 242 -18.30 -38.60 22.06
N THR A 243 -18.88 -37.40 22.08
CA THR A 243 -19.07 -36.53 20.91
C THR A 243 -18.06 -35.39 20.85
N GLN A 244 -17.80 -34.87 19.64
CA GLN A 244 -16.97 -33.69 19.43
C GLN A 244 -17.69 -32.42 19.92
N LYS A 245 -16.92 -31.37 20.24
CA LYS A 245 -17.46 -30.07 20.63
C LYS A 245 -17.93 -29.30 19.40
N ASN A 246 -19.11 -28.67 19.48
CA ASN A 246 -19.49 -27.60 18.58
C ASN A 246 -18.78 -26.32 19.06
N VAL A 247 -17.71 -25.92 18.38
CA VAL A 247 -16.84 -24.83 18.85
C VAL A 247 -17.28 -23.49 18.26
N GLU A 248 -17.52 -22.52 19.13
CA GLU A 248 -17.64 -21.11 18.78
C GLU A 248 -16.39 -20.37 19.28
N VAL A 249 -15.78 -19.60 18.40
CA VAL A 249 -14.68 -18.69 18.74
C VAL A 249 -15.27 -17.31 18.95
N THR A 250 -15.01 -16.73 20.11
CA THR A 250 -15.31 -15.33 20.40
C THR A 250 -14.01 -14.53 20.32
N MET A 251 -13.97 -13.49 19.49
CA MET A 251 -12.82 -12.59 19.36
C MET A 251 -13.20 -11.19 19.86
N VAL A 252 -12.33 -10.63 20.70
CA VAL A 252 -12.40 -9.24 21.17
C VAL A 252 -11.04 -8.58 21.04
N VAL A 253 -11.03 -7.26 20.96
CA VAL A 253 -9.79 -6.46 21.04
C VAL A 253 -9.70 -5.87 22.44
N CYS A 254 -8.57 -6.07 23.10
CA CYS A 254 -8.31 -5.57 24.45
C CYS A 254 -7.12 -4.61 24.45
N ASP A 255 -7.12 -3.65 25.36
CA ASP A 255 -5.92 -2.88 25.70
C ASP A 255 -5.04 -3.61 26.73
N ASP A 256 -3.93 -2.99 27.11
CA ASP A 256 -2.93 -3.48 28.05
C ASP A 256 -3.44 -3.57 29.49
N THR A 257 -4.59 -2.97 29.80
CA THR A 257 -5.29 -3.10 31.08
C THR A 257 -6.33 -4.21 31.09
N GLY A 258 -6.66 -4.76 29.92
CA GLY A 258 -7.71 -5.77 29.73
C GLY A 258 -9.09 -5.22 29.46
N LYS A 259 -9.21 -3.90 29.30
CA LYS A 259 -10.46 -3.29 28.85
C LYS A 259 -10.70 -3.65 27.40
N ILE A 260 -11.92 -4.03 27.09
CA ILE A 260 -12.34 -4.33 25.71
C ILE A 260 -12.54 -3.01 24.97
N LEU A 261 -11.95 -2.89 23.78
CA LEU A 261 -12.17 -1.78 22.87
C LEU A 261 -13.49 -1.98 22.13
N GLU A 262 -14.37 -0.99 22.24
CA GLU A 262 -15.72 -1.07 21.67
C GLU A 262 -15.74 -0.68 20.20
N ASN A 263 -16.56 -1.38 19.40
CA ASN A 263 -16.86 -1.01 18.02
C ASN A 263 -15.61 -0.85 17.12
N VAL A 264 -14.62 -1.73 17.29
CA VAL A 264 -13.39 -1.74 16.47
C VAL A 264 -13.33 -2.89 15.46
N ILE A 265 -14.29 -3.83 15.50
CA ILE A 265 -14.32 -4.99 14.60
C ILE A 265 -15.38 -4.78 13.52
N TRP A 266 -15.01 -4.93 12.26
CA TRP A 266 -15.88 -4.85 11.10
C TRP A 266 -15.97 -6.23 10.43
N ILE A 267 -17.17 -6.82 10.37
CA ILE A 267 -17.40 -8.08 9.65
C ILE A 267 -17.32 -7.87 8.13
N GLY A 268 -17.76 -6.69 7.68
CA GLY A 268 -17.72 -6.26 6.29
C GLY A 268 -18.17 -4.81 6.16
N ALA A 269 -18.04 -4.28 4.95
CA ALA A 269 -18.66 -3.03 4.55
C ALA A 269 -20.19 -3.15 4.57
N GLY A 270 -20.87 -2.02 4.81
CA GLY A 270 -22.35 -1.95 4.79
C GLY A 270 -23.05 -2.32 6.10
N ASP A 271 -22.32 -2.72 7.14
CA ASP A 271 -22.85 -2.93 8.49
C ASP A 271 -22.06 -2.08 9.50
N GLN A 272 -22.57 -1.95 10.72
CA GLN A 272 -21.91 -1.22 11.81
C GLN A 272 -20.79 -2.04 12.44
N PRO A 273 -19.73 -1.39 12.97
CA PRO A 273 -18.72 -2.08 13.72
C PRO A 273 -19.27 -2.66 15.02
N ILE A 274 -18.63 -3.73 15.50
CA ILE A 274 -19.00 -4.46 16.70
C ILE A 274 -17.81 -4.55 17.67
N THR A 275 -18.13 -4.81 18.93
CA THR A 275 -17.15 -5.01 20.02
C THR A 275 -16.67 -6.46 20.12
N GLU A 276 -17.55 -7.41 19.80
CA GLU A 276 -17.32 -8.84 19.98
C GLU A 276 -17.73 -9.60 18.72
N TYR A 277 -16.79 -10.34 18.14
CA TYR A 277 -17.03 -11.21 17.00
C TYR A 277 -17.25 -12.65 17.44
N LYS A 278 -18.23 -13.34 16.81
CA LYS A 278 -18.50 -14.77 17.03
C LYS A 278 -18.43 -15.54 15.73
N SER A 279 -17.62 -16.58 15.69
CA SER A 279 -17.45 -17.42 14.51
C SER A 279 -18.70 -18.24 14.15
N ILE A 280 -18.69 -18.80 12.95
CA ILE A 280 -19.56 -19.90 12.57
C ILE A 280 -19.32 -21.11 13.49
N VAL A 281 -20.39 -21.85 13.78
CA VAL A 281 -20.37 -23.08 14.56
C VAL A 281 -20.64 -24.27 13.64
N TYR A 282 -19.64 -25.14 13.52
CA TYR A 282 -19.76 -26.43 12.84
C TYR A 282 -20.21 -27.52 13.82
N TYR A 283 -21.17 -28.33 13.40
CA TYR A 283 -21.75 -29.37 14.25
C TYR A 283 -20.81 -30.58 14.35
N GLN A 284 -20.33 -30.87 15.56
CA GLN A 284 -19.49 -32.01 15.92
C GLN A 284 -18.23 -32.21 15.03
N VAL A 285 -17.67 -31.12 14.51
CA VAL A 285 -16.45 -31.16 13.70
C VAL A 285 -15.22 -31.00 14.59
N LYS A 286 -14.33 -32.00 14.59
CA LYS A 286 -13.05 -31.96 15.34
C LYS A 286 -12.11 -30.85 14.85
N GLN A 287 -12.06 -30.66 13.54
CA GLN A 287 -11.17 -29.70 12.85
C GLN A 287 -11.99 -28.66 12.08
N PRO A 288 -12.67 -27.71 12.77
CA PRO A 288 -13.44 -26.68 12.10
C PRO A 288 -12.55 -25.79 11.24
N LYS A 289 -12.97 -25.55 9.99
CA LYS A 289 -12.33 -24.64 9.05
C LYS A 289 -13.26 -23.46 8.80
N TRP A 290 -12.97 -22.35 9.46
CA TRP A 290 -13.83 -21.16 9.41
C TRP A 290 -13.58 -20.36 8.14
N PHE A 291 -12.33 -20.00 7.87
CA PHE A 291 -11.94 -19.06 6.82
C PHE A 291 -12.79 -17.78 6.85
N GLU A 292 -13.03 -17.28 8.06
CA GLU A 292 -13.81 -16.07 8.31
C GLU A 292 -12.85 -14.89 8.52
N THR A 293 -12.91 -13.92 7.62
CA THR A 293 -12.08 -12.70 7.68
C THR A 293 -12.89 -11.52 8.21
N VAL A 294 -12.32 -10.83 9.19
CA VAL A 294 -12.85 -9.58 9.75
C VAL A 294 -11.77 -8.51 9.76
N LYS A 295 -12.16 -7.24 9.69
CA LYS A 295 -11.26 -6.09 9.81
C LYS A 295 -11.26 -5.58 11.24
N VAL A 296 -10.09 -5.33 11.78
CA VAL A 296 -9.85 -4.68 13.07
C VAL A 296 -9.31 -3.29 12.80
N ALA A 297 -10.09 -2.28 13.17
CA ALA A 297 -9.82 -0.86 12.95
C ALA A 297 -9.58 -0.17 14.30
N VAL A 298 -8.34 -0.27 14.79
CA VAL A 298 -7.89 0.36 16.05
C VAL A 298 -7.22 1.69 15.71
N PRO A 299 -7.48 2.78 16.46
CA PRO A 299 -6.74 4.03 16.32
C PRO A 299 -5.23 3.78 16.37
N ILE A 300 -4.45 4.49 15.54
CA ILE A 300 -3.01 4.22 15.37
C ILE A 300 -2.27 4.36 16.70
N GLU A 301 -2.63 5.37 17.52
CA GLU A 301 -2.09 5.53 18.87
C GLU A 301 -2.40 4.36 19.81
N ASP A 302 -3.43 3.55 19.56
CA ASP A 302 -3.82 2.48 20.47
C ASP A 302 -3.27 1.11 20.08
N VAL A 303 -2.77 0.96 18.84
CA VAL A 303 -2.27 -0.32 18.32
C VAL A 303 -1.16 -0.91 19.19
N TYR A 304 -0.26 -0.06 19.69
CA TYR A 304 0.92 -0.52 20.45
C TYR A 304 0.57 -1.20 21.78
N ARG A 305 -0.58 -0.83 22.37
CA ARG A 305 -1.09 -1.37 23.64
C ARG A 305 -2.20 -2.39 23.45
N SER A 306 -2.56 -2.71 22.20
CA SER A 306 -3.71 -3.55 21.90
C SER A 306 -3.31 -4.99 21.57
N HIS A 307 -4.18 -5.94 21.96
CA HIS A 307 -4.08 -7.35 21.59
C HIS A 307 -5.45 -7.93 21.27
N LEU A 308 -5.44 -8.99 20.47
CA LEU A 308 -6.62 -9.80 20.20
C LEU A 308 -6.70 -10.91 21.25
N ARG A 309 -7.88 -11.11 21.83
CA ARG A 309 -8.16 -12.25 22.70
C ARG A 309 -9.24 -13.12 22.06
N PHE A 310 -8.98 -14.42 22.00
CA PHE A 310 -9.89 -15.43 21.50
C PHE A 310 -10.29 -16.35 22.63
N THR A 311 -11.59 -16.58 22.81
CA THR A 311 -12.10 -17.58 23.76
C THR A 311 -12.93 -18.62 23.06
N PHE A 312 -12.81 -19.87 23.50
CA PHE A 312 -13.46 -21.01 22.88
C PHE A 312 -14.56 -21.54 23.79
N ARG A 313 -15.79 -21.61 23.25
CA ARG A 313 -16.97 -22.10 23.96
C ARG A 313 -17.59 -23.27 23.23
N HIS A 314 -18.06 -24.27 23.97
CA HIS A 314 -18.92 -25.30 23.41
C HIS A 314 -20.34 -24.79 23.32
N ARG A 315 -20.95 -24.86 22.13
CA ARG A 315 -22.37 -24.56 21.95
C ARG A 315 -23.22 -25.82 21.97
N SER A 316 -24.16 -25.92 22.90
CA SER A 316 -25.07 -27.08 23.01
C SER A 316 -26.30 -26.89 22.12
N SER A 317 -26.93 -27.98 21.65
CA SER A 317 -28.24 -27.89 20.99
C SER A 317 -29.36 -27.48 21.96
N GLN A 318 -29.20 -27.72 23.26
CA GLN A 318 -30.19 -27.41 24.30
C GLN A 318 -29.87 -26.09 25.01
N ASP A 319 -30.81 -25.14 25.03
CA ASP A 319 -30.59 -23.77 25.55
C ASP A 319 -30.17 -23.78 27.04
N SER A 320 -30.79 -24.62 27.87
CA SER A 320 -30.46 -24.70 29.30
C SER A 320 -29.03 -25.19 29.55
N LYS A 321 -28.54 -26.13 28.72
CA LYS A 321 -27.16 -26.61 28.81
C LYS A 321 -26.19 -25.58 28.25
N ASP A 322 -26.52 -24.98 27.11
CA ASP A 322 -25.70 -23.95 26.46
C ASP A 322 -25.40 -22.78 27.40
N ARG A 323 -26.41 -22.28 28.12
CA ARG A 323 -26.24 -21.20 29.10
C ARG A 323 -25.29 -21.54 30.25
N SER A 324 -25.17 -22.82 30.59
CA SER A 324 -24.25 -23.29 31.64
C SER A 324 -22.83 -23.57 31.14
N GLU A 325 -22.62 -23.67 29.82
CA GLU A 325 -21.29 -23.89 29.23
C GLU A 325 -20.42 -22.65 29.43
N LYS A 326 -19.23 -22.84 30.00
CA LYS A 326 -18.20 -21.81 30.16
C LYS A 326 -17.17 -21.88 29.03
N ASN A 327 -16.36 -20.85 28.90
CA ASN A 327 -15.17 -20.88 28.04
C ASN A 327 -14.25 -21.99 28.54
N PHE A 328 -13.84 -22.89 27.63
CA PHE A 328 -12.99 -24.03 27.97
C PHE A 328 -11.52 -23.80 27.63
N ALA A 329 -11.22 -22.77 26.84
CA ALA A 329 -9.87 -22.38 26.47
C ALA A 329 -9.83 -20.93 26.00
N MET A 330 -8.61 -20.36 25.96
CA MET A 330 -8.31 -19.02 25.46
C MET A 330 -6.98 -19.00 24.71
N CYS A 331 -6.84 -18.13 23.73
CA CYS A 331 -5.54 -17.69 23.22
C CYS A 331 -5.55 -16.18 22.92
N PHE A 332 -4.38 -15.60 22.66
CA PHE A 332 -4.27 -14.18 22.36
C PHE A 332 -3.08 -13.90 21.42
N VAL A 333 -3.06 -12.71 20.80
CA VAL A 333 -1.92 -12.22 20.02
C VAL A 333 -1.83 -10.70 20.12
N LYS A 334 -0.64 -10.16 20.35
CA LYS A 334 -0.39 -8.70 20.40
C LYS A 334 -0.35 -8.14 18.99
N LEU A 335 -0.97 -6.97 18.78
CA LEU A 335 -0.95 -6.32 17.46
C LEU A 335 0.41 -5.70 17.12
N MET A 336 1.23 -5.45 18.14
CA MET A 336 2.60 -4.97 18.01
C MET A 336 3.58 -5.93 18.67
N ARG A 337 4.71 -6.16 18.00
CA ARG A 337 5.82 -6.97 18.51
C ARG A 337 6.63 -6.17 19.54
N PRO A 338 7.42 -6.84 20.40
CA PRO A 338 8.25 -6.17 21.39
C PRO A 338 9.28 -5.19 20.81
N ASP A 339 9.70 -5.40 19.56
CA ASP A 339 10.61 -4.53 18.81
C ASP A 339 9.94 -3.24 18.26
N GLY A 340 8.62 -3.08 18.48
CA GLY A 340 7.84 -1.92 18.07
C GLY A 340 7.28 -1.98 16.65
N THR A 341 7.56 -3.05 15.89
CA THR A 341 6.93 -3.29 14.57
C THR A 341 5.58 -3.97 14.74
N THR A 342 4.71 -3.91 13.73
CA THR A 342 3.41 -4.59 13.82
C THR A 342 3.54 -6.11 13.75
N LEU A 343 2.47 -6.81 14.13
CA LEU A 343 2.30 -8.23 13.86
C LEU A 343 2.58 -8.52 12.37
N GLN A 344 3.33 -9.59 12.10
CA GLN A 344 3.73 -10.00 10.76
C GLN A 344 2.56 -10.55 9.96
N ASP A 345 2.55 -10.32 8.66
CA ASP A 345 1.54 -10.90 7.77
C ASP A 345 1.71 -12.42 7.65
N GLY A 346 0.60 -13.10 7.39
CA GLY A 346 0.54 -14.54 7.20
C GLY A 346 0.00 -15.30 8.41
N ASN A 347 0.32 -16.59 8.48
CA ASN A 347 -0.31 -17.53 9.40
C ASN A 347 0.37 -17.54 10.76
N HIS A 348 -0.43 -17.55 11.84
CA HIS A 348 0.03 -17.64 13.22
C HIS A 348 -0.61 -18.84 13.92
N ASP A 349 0.20 -19.82 14.30
CA ASP A 349 -0.22 -20.95 15.13
C ASP A 349 -0.16 -20.53 16.60
N LEU A 350 -1.32 -20.31 17.22
CA LEU A 350 -1.44 -19.73 18.56
C LEU A 350 -1.37 -20.80 19.64
N PHE A 351 -0.73 -20.46 20.76
CA PHE A 351 -0.78 -21.28 21.96
C PHE A 351 -2.17 -21.20 22.60
N ILE A 352 -2.73 -22.36 22.96
CA ILE A 352 -4.05 -22.45 23.59
C ILE A 352 -3.88 -22.74 25.09
N TYR A 353 -4.44 -21.86 25.90
CA TYR A 353 -4.40 -21.91 27.35
C TYR A 353 -5.74 -22.37 27.93
N LYS A 354 -5.69 -23.20 28.98
CA LYS A 354 -6.82 -23.78 29.71
C LYS A 354 -6.72 -23.44 31.19
N GLY A 355 -7.85 -23.23 31.86
CA GLY A 355 -7.91 -22.78 33.25
C GLY A 355 -9.33 -22.44 33.67
N ASP A 356 -9.49 -21.68 34.75
CA ASP A 356 -10.81 -21.12 35.11
C ASP A 356 -11.22 -20.00 34.14
N SER A 357 -12.53 -19.91 33.86
CA SER A 357 -13.06 -18.95 32.87
C SER A 357 -12.79 -17.50 33.25
N ARG A 358 -12.76 -17.14 34.54
CA ARG A 358 -12.45 -15.77 34.98
C ARG A 358 -10.97 -15.45 34.77
N LYS A 359 -10.09 -16.40 35.09
CA LYS A 359 -8.64 -16.26 34.87
C LYS A 359 -8.27 -16.10 33.40
N MET A 360 -9.03 -16.69 32.48
CA MET A 360 -8.84 -16.49 31.04
C MET A 360 -9.14 -15.07 30.55
N GLU A 361 -9.86 -14.27 31.33
CA GLU A 361 -10.23 -12.89 30.99
C GLU A 361 -9.29 -11.86 31.65
N GLU A 362 -8.60 -12.24 32.73
CA GLU A 362 -7.63 -11.40 33.44
C GLU A 362 -6.32 -11.23 32.65
N VAL A 363 -6.02 -10.02 32.15
CA VAL A 363 -4.77 -9.74 31.40
C VAL A 363 -3.51 -10.11 32.18
N SER A 364 -3.49 -9.85 33.49
CA SER A 364 -2.36 -10.21 34.36
C SER A 364 -2.06 -11.72 34.38
N ALA A 365 -3.02 -12.57 34.02
CA ALA A 365 -2.81 -14.01 33.95
C ALA A 365 -2.12 -14.46 32.65
N TYR A 366 -2.17 -13.68 31.56
CA TYR A 366 -1.68 -14.13 30.26
C TYR A 366 -0.75 -13.16 29.50
N GLN A 367 -0.65 -11.88 29.88
CA GLN A 367 0.12 -10.88 29.12
C GLN A 367 1.61 -11.22 28.96
N GLU A 368 2.18 -11.92 29.94
CA GLU A 368 3.57 -12.37 29.97
C GLU A 368 3.77 -13.74 29.29
N LEU A 369 2.69 -14.44 28.96
CA LEU A 369 2.75 -15.72 28.25
C LEU A 369 3.08 -15.51 26.76
N HIS A 370 3.51 -16.58 26.11
CA HIS A 370 3.83 -16.54 24.68
C HIS A 370 2.56 -16.71 23.83
N SER A 371 2.38 -15.86 22.81
CA SER A 371 1.20 -15.93 21.95
C SER A 371 1.30 -17.02 20.86
N THR A 372 2.47 -17.20 20.26
CA THR A 372 2.65 -18.02 19.03
C THR A 372 3.67 -19.14 19.20
N ARG A 373 3.38 -20.32 18.63
CA ARG A 373 4.26 -21.49 18.58
C ARG A 373 5.48 -21.32 17.67
N MET A 374 5.43 -20.41 16.71
CA MET A 374 6.53 -20.22 15.74
C MET A 374 7.82 -19.67 16.36
N GLN A 375 7.72 -18.99 17.50
CA GLN A 375 8.84 -18.28 18.12
C GLN A 375 9.43 -19.04 19.31
N VAL A 376 8.70 -20.00 19.88
CA VAL A 376 9.01 -20.60 21.18
C VAL A 376 8.59 -22.06 21.20
N GLU A 377 9.46 -22.92 21.73
CA GLU A 377 9.14 -24.34 21.94
C GLU A 377 8.08 -24.55 23.05
N ASP A 378 7.23 -25.56 22.89
CA ASP A 378 6.16 -25.92 23.82
C ASP A 378 6.64 -26.07 25.28
N ASN A 379 7.85 -26.60 25.49
CA ASN A 379 8.44 -26.79 26.82
C ASN A 379 8.69 -25.46 27.54
N VAL A 380 9.09 -24.43 26.80
CA VAL A 380 9.36 -23.09 27.34
C VAL A 380 8.02 -22.39 27.62
N ALA A 381 7.07 -22.46 26.70
CA ALA A 381 5.74 -21.89 26.89
C ALA A 381 4.96 -22.52 28.05
N SER A 382 5.12 -23.84 28.27
CA SER A 382 4.52 -24.53 29.41
C SER A 382 5.08 -24.05 30.74
N LYS A 383 6.41 -23.84 30.84
CA LYS A 383 7.05 -23.32 32.06
C LYS A 383 6.59 -21.91 32.41
N ALA A 384 6.37 -21.05 31.42
CA ALA A 384 5.88 -19.68 31.61
C ALA A 384 4.48 -19.61 32.27
N CYS A 385 3.70 -20.70 32.21
CA CYS A 385 2.38 -20.76 32.84
C CYS A 385 2.44 -20.85 34.38
N SER A 386 3.62 -21.09 34.97
CA SER A 386 3.79 -21.27 36.42
C SER A 386 3.31 -20.03 37.21
N GLY A 387 2.30 -20.19 38.07
CA GLY A 387 1.74 -19.10 38.88
C GLY A 387 0.64 -18.27 38.21
N SER A 388 0.38 -18.46 36.91
CA SER A 388 -0.68 -17.73 36.17
C SER A 388 -2.11 -18.22 36.47
N GLY A 389 -2.26 -19.46 36.95
CA GLY A 389 -3.55 -20.15 37.04
C GLY A 389 -4.07 -20.68 35.69
N LEU A 390 -3.26 -20.57 34.63
CA LEU A 390 -3.51 -21.15 33.31
C LEU A 390 -2.54 -22.31 33.05
N SER A 391 -2.90 -23.17 32.11
CA SER A 391 -2.13 -24.34 31.67
C SER A 391 -2.12 -24.43 30.16
N LEU A 392 -0.98 -24.81 29.58
CA LEU A 392 -0.85 -24.93 28.14
C LEU A 392 -1.47 -26.23 27.63
N SER A 393 -2.27 -26.16 26.55
CA SER A 393 -2.77 -27.35 25.87
C SER A 393 -1.84 -27.80 24.76
N SER A 394 -1.30 -29.02 24.86
CA SER A 394 -0.48 -29.64 23.81
C SER A 394 -1.29 -30.30 22.68
N LYS A 395 -2.59 -30.52 22.89
CA LYS A 395 -3.47 -31.26 21.96
C LYS A 395 -4.30 -30.37 21.05
N ASP A 396 -4.62 -29.16 21.52
CA ASP A 396 -5.47 -28.24 20.78
C ASP A 396 -4.60 -27.29 19.94
N ARG A 397 -5.07 -26.94 18.75
CA ARG A 397 -4.40 -26.00 17.83
C ARG A 397 -5.39 -24.97 17.30
N PHE A 398 -4.91 -23.77 17.06
CA PHE A 398 -5.72 -22.70 16.47
C PHE A 398 -4.85 -21.83 15.57
N LEU A 399 -5.25 -21.73 14.32
CA LEU A 399 -4.52 -21.03 13.28
C LEU A 399 -5.32 -19.79 12.87
N ILE A 400 -4.69 -18.63 12.96
CA ILE A 400 -5.18 -17.39 12.35
C ILE A 400 -4.27 -16.98 11.21
N SER A 401 -4.76 -16.10 10.35
CA SER A 401 -3.95 -15.41 9.34
C SER A 401 -4.16 -13.91 9.47
N THR A 402 -3.10 -13.12 9.38
CA THR A 402 -3.19 -11.65 9.49
C THR A 402 -2.66 -10.96 8.25
N LEU A 403 -3.27 -9.82 7.91
CA LEU A 403 -2.80 -8.93 6.85
C LEU A 403 -2.92 -7.48 7.34
N VAL A 404 -1.79 -6.80 7.52
CA VAL A 404 -1.71 -5.43 8.05
C VAL A 404 -1.58 -4.43 6.91
N CYS A 405 -2.64 -3.67 6.70
CA CYS A 405 -2.69 -2.58 5.73
C CYS A 405 -2.55 -1.23 6.45
N SER A 406 -1.34 -0.93 6.92
CA SER A 406 -1.01 0.35 7.57
C SER A 406 -0.03 1.21 6.76
N THR A 407 -0.36 2.48 6.51
CA THR A 407 0.59 3.48 5.96
C THR A 407 1.40 4.18 7.06
N LYS A 408 1.20 3.83 8.34
CA LYS A 408 1.88 4.46 9.48
C LYS A 408 2.67 3.50 10.37
N LEU A 409 2.34 2.21 10.34
CA LEU A 409 3.00 1.20 11.15
C LEU A 409 3.62 0.14 10.23
N THR A 410 4.95 0.06 10.25
CA THR A 410 5.74 -0.86 9.41
C THR A 410 5.97 -2.22 10.10
N GLN A 411 6.08 -3.26 9.27
CA GLN A 411 6.52 -4.59 9.68
C GLN A 411 8.04 -4.76 9.60
N ASN A 412 8.73 -3.85 8.93
CA ASN A 412 10.17 -3.88 8.73
C ASN A 412 10.90 -3.17 9.87
N PHE A 413 11.75 -3.92 10.56
CA PHE A 413 12.51 -3.42 11.71
C PHE A 413 13.50 -2.31 11.33
N ASP A 414 14.18 -2.44 10.19
CA ASP A 414 15.21 -1.48 9.78
C ASP A 414 14.58 -0.15 9.36
N LEU A 415 13.45 -0.19 8.65
CA LEU A 415 12.66 1.01 8.34
C LEU A 415 12.10 1.65 9.61
N LEU A 416 11.57 0.85 10.55
CA LEU A 416 11.09 1.37 11.83
C LEU A 416 12.19 2.10 12.60
N GLY A 417 13.41 1.55 12.62
CA GLY A 417 14.56 2.17 13.26
C GLY A 417 14.87 3.56 12.70
N LEU A 418 14.67 3.77 11.39
CA LEU A 418 14.76 5.08 10.77
C LEU A 418 13.57 5.97 11.14
N LEU A 419 12.34 5.49 11.05
CA LEU A 419 11.14 6.29 11.34
C LEU A 419 11.09 6.74 12.81
N LYS A 420 11.58 5.91 13.74
CA LYS A 420 11.70 6.18 15.18
C LYS A 420 13.13 6.52 15.61
N TRP A 421 13.94 7.10 14.72
CA TRP A 421 15.35 7.38 15.00
C TRP A 421 15.59 8.21 16.27
N ARG A 422 14.65 9.10 16.64
CA ARG A 422 14.72 9.91 17.86
C ARG A 422 14.69 9.07 19.15
N SER A 423 14.11 7.88 19.11
CA SER A 423 14.08 6.97 20.27
C SER A 423 15.42 6.29 20.54
N ASN A 424 16.29 6.18 19.53
CA ASN A 424 17.64 5.62 19.69
C ASN A 424 18.67 6.30 18.76
N PRO A 425 19.08 7.54 19.06
CA PRO A 425 19.97 8.32 18.18
C PRO A 425 21.36 7.69 17.97
N ALA A 426 21.81 6.84 18.89
CA ALA A 426 23.10 6.14 18.81
C ALA A 426 23.18 5.18 17.61
N GLU A 427 22.06 4.55 17.25
CA GLU A 427 21.99 3.60 16.12
C GLU A 427 21.68 4.29 14.77
N LEU A 428 21.53 5.62 14.73
CA LEU A 428 21.06 6.33 13.55
C LEU A 428 21.94 6.10 12.31
N GLU A 429 23.26 6.09 12.48
CA GLU A 429 24.20 5.84 11.38
C GLU A 429 23.97 4.46 10.75
N LYS A 430 23.74 3.46 11.60
CA LYS A 430 23.45 2.09 11.18
C LYS A 430 22.07 2.00 10.53
N ASN A 431 21.06 2.66 11.07
CA ASN A 431 19.71 2.68 10.50
C ASN A 431 19.69 3.28 9.09
N LEU A 432 20.42 4.38 8.87
CA LEU A 432 20.58 4.98 7.53
C LEU A 432 21.27 4.02 6.55
N LYS A 433 22.32 3.31 6.97
CA LYS A 433 22.98 2.30 6.12
C LYS A 433 22.06 1.13 5.79
N LYS A 434 21.24 0.69 6.75
CA LYS A 434 20.33 -0.43 6.57
C LYS A 434 19.11 -0.10 5.70
N LEU A 435 18.68 1.17 5.64
CA LEU A 435 17.58 1.59 4.77
C LEU A 435 17.80 1.14 3.31
N MET A 436 19.03 1.20 2.82
CA MET A 436 19.39 0.78 1.45
C MET A 436 19.19 -0.72 1.19
N ASN A 437 18.95 -1.52 2.23
CA ASN A 437 18.66 -2.96 2.14
C ASN A 437 17.18 -3.29 2.38
N VAL A 438 16.33 -2.30 2.66
CA VAL A 438 14.89 -2.50 2.85
C VAL A 438 14.23 -2.77 1.50
N ASP A 439 13.23 -3.64 1.49
CA ASP A 439 12.44 -3.91 0.27
C ASP A 439 11.82 -2.61 -0.25
N GLY A 440 11.97 -2.38 -1.56
CA GLY A 440 11.40 -1.25 -2.25
C GLY A 440 9.89 -1.11 -2.07
N GLU A 441 9.14 -2.22 -1.99
CA GLU A 441 7.69 -2.18 -1.75
C GLU A 441 7.33 -1.56 -0.40
N GLU A 442 8.13 -1.83 0.64
CA GLU A 442 7.94 -1.21 1.95
C GLU A 442 8.39 0.26 1.92
N VAL A 443 9.50 0.60 1.26
CA VAL A 443 9.97 1.99 1.13
C VAL A 443 8.94 2.88 0.43
N VAL A 444 8.36 2.45 -0.70
CA VAL A 444 7.36 3.26 -1.44
C VAL A 444 6.05 3.41 -0.67
N LYS A 445 5.66 2.41 0.13
CA LYS A 445 4.49 2.48 1.00
C LYS A 445 4.63 3.54 2.10
N PHE A 446 5.85 3.74 2.61
CA PHE A 446 6.20 4.76 3.60
C PHE A 446 6.99 5.93 3.01
N LEU A 447 6.84 6.21 1.70
CA LEU A 447 7.72 7.14 0.99
C LEU A 447 7.75 8.53 1.66
N GLN A 448 6.56 9.07 1.98
CA GLN A 448 6.44 10.36 2.65
C GLN A 448 7.15 10.34 4.02
N ASP A 449 6.80 9.41 4.90
CA ASP A 449 7.36 9.34 6.26
C ASP A 449 8.88 9.07 6.23
N THR A 450 9.37 8.32 5.24
CA THR A 450 10.80 8.06 5.03
C THR A 450 11.54 9.32 4.61
N LEU A 451 11.02 10.07 3.62
CA LEU A 451 11.62 11.34 3.19
C LEU A 451 11.57 12.38 4.32
N ASP A 452 10.45 12.49 5.04
CA ASP A 452 10.32 13.36 6.21
C ASP A 452 11.34 13.00 7.29
N ALA A 453 11.55 11.71 7.58
CA ALA A 453 12.58 11.27 8.52
C ALA A 453 14.00 11.69 8.06
N LEU A 454 14.34 11.44 6.79
CA LEU A 454 15.64 11.79 6.22
C LEU A 454 15.93 13.29 6.32
N PHE A 455 14.98 14.14 5.92
CA PHE A 455 15.17 15.58 5.98
C PHE A 455 15.14 16.14 7.40
N ASN A 456 14.31 15.58 8.29
CA ASN A 456 14.35 15.95 9.70
C ASN A 456 15.69 15.62 10.35
N ILE A 457 16.32 14.49 9.99
CA ILE A 457 17.68 14.15 10.46
C ILE A 457 18.66 15.25 10.02
N THR A 458 18.59 15.70 8.76
CA THR A 458 19.44 16.81 8.27
C THR A 458 19.17 18.12 9.00
N MET A 459 17.91 18.45 9.29
CA MET A 459 17.55 19.71 9.95
C MET A 459 17.92 19.71 11.43
N GLU A 460 17.70 18.62 12.16
CA GLU A 460 18.03 18.53 13.60
C GLU A 460 19.54 18.38 13.86
N ASN A 461 20.32 18.01 12.85
CA ASN A 461 21.78 17.90 12.93
C ASN A 461 22.48 18.95 12.06
N SER A 462 21.87 20.12 11.84
CA SER A 462 22.36 21.12 10.89
C SER A 462 23.80 21.60 11.15
N GLU A 463 24.23 21.62 12.41
CA GLU A 463 25.58 22.03 12.82
C GLU A 463 26.66 20.96 12.56
N SER A 464 26.26 19.73 12.27
CA SER A 464 27.17 18.62 11.98
C SER A 464 27.02 18.17 10.52
N ASP A 465 28.11 17.70 9.92
CA ASP A 465 28.05 17.03 8.61
C ASP A 465 27.99 15.50 8.73
N LYS A 466 27.91 14.97 9.97
CA LYS A 466 28.06 13.53 10.28
C LYS A 466 27.11 12.63 9.47
N TYR A 467 25.86 13.06 9.31
CA TYR A 467 24.81 12.26 8.67
C TYR A 467 24.51 12.69 7.22
N ASP A 468 25.07 13.81 6.76
CA ASP A 468 24.70 14.43 5.49
C ASP A 468 24.98 13.52 4.29
N GLU A 469 26.09 12.79 4.30
CA GLU A 469 26.39 11.80 3.24
C GLU A 469 25.43 10.63 3.23
N LEU A 470 25.10 10.10 4.40
CA LEU A 470 24.23 8.93 4.52
C LEU A 470 22.80 9.27 4.11
N VAL A 471 22.32 10.47 4.47
CA VAL A 471 21.03 10.97 4.00
C VAL A 471 21.04 11.17 2.50
N PHE A 472 22.11 11.73 1.94
CA PHE A 472 22.24 11.89 0.49
C PHE A 472 22.24 10.53 -0.23
N ASP A 473 23.02 9.56 0.23
CA ASP A 473 23.08 8.21 -0.33
C ASP A 473 21.70 7.51 -0.24
N ALA A 474 20.96 7.71 0.85
CA ALA A 474 19.58 7.25 0.99
C ALA A 474 18.61 7.90 -0.01
N LEU A 475 18.74 9.21 -0.27
CA LEU A 475 17.94 9.89 -1.30
C LEU A 475 18.24 9.34 -2.70
N ILE A 476 19.51 9.11 -3.03
CA ILE A 476 19.90 8.49 -4.31
C ILE A 476 19.29 7.09 -4.43
N PHE A 477 19.28 6.31 -3.34
CA PHE A 477 18.64 5.00 -3.31
C PHE A 477 17.13 5.09 -3.57
N ILE A 478 16.40 5.95 -2.86
CA ILE A 478 14.94 6.12 -3.03
C ILE A 478 14.59 6.62 -4.44
N ILE A 479 15.32 7.59 -4.97
CA ILE A 479 15.09 8.11 -6.33
C ILE A 479 15.40 7.03 -7.37
N GLY A 480 16.50 6.27 -7.18
CA GLY A 480 16.85 5.14 -8.02
C GLY A 480 15.80 4.04 -8.01
N LEU A 481 15.19 3.78 -6.85
CA LEU A 481 14.08 2.85 -6.70
C LEU A 481 12.86 3.28 -7.53
N ILE A 482 12.46 4.55 -7.42
CA ILE A 482 11.29 5.09 -8.14
C ILE A 482 11.53 5.18 -9.65
N ALA A 483 12.78 5.35 -10.08
CA ALA A 483 13.16 5.31 -11.48
C ALA A 483 13.09 3.89 -12.10
N ASP A 484 13.01 2.84 -11.28
CA ASP A 484 12.81 1.47 -11.76
C ASP A 484 11.41 1.30 -12.38
N ARG A 485 11.32 0.54 -13.47
CA ARG A 485 10.04 0.23 -14.13
C ARG A 485 9.01 -0.39 -13.17
N LYS A 486 9.46 -1.12 -12.15
CA LYS A 486 8.59 -1.70 -11.12
C LYS A 486 7.86 -0.62 -10.31
N PHE A 487 8.48 0.53 -10.07
CA PHE A 487 7.98 1.57 -9.16
C PHE A 487 7.73 2.93 -9.85
N GLN A 488 7.87 3.02 -11.17
CA GLN A 488 7.72 4.26 -11.93
C GLN A 488 6.37 4.97 -11.74
N HIS A 489 5.31 4.25 -11.34
CA HIS A 489 4.01 4.82 -11.00
C HIS A 489 4.02 5.67 -9.71
N PHE A 490 5.10 5.62 -8.92
CA PHE A 490 5.35 6.48 -7.76
C PHE A 490 6.05 7.81 -8.11
N ASN A 491 6.48 8.05 -9.37
CA ASN A 491 7.01 9.36 -9.76
C ASN A 491 6.03 10.52 -9.42
N PRO A 492 4.72 10.42 -9.74
CA PRO A 492 3.71 11.37 -9.27
C PRO A 492 3.67 11.60 -7.76
N VAL A 493 3.90 10.54 -6.97
CA VAL A 493 3.86 10.59 -5.50
C VAL A 493 5.05 11.42 -4.99
N LEU A 494 6.24 11.19 -5.55
CA LEU A 494 7.43 11.97 -5.23
C LEU A 494 7.28 13.45 -5.63
N GLU A 495 6.72 13.72 -6.81
CA GLU A 495 6.41 15.09 -7.27
C GLU A 495 5.41 15.80 -6.34
N ALA A 496 4.33 15.12 -5.96
CA ALA A 496 3.34 15.65 -5.04
C ALA A 496 3.96 15.94 -3.66
N TYR A 497 4.84 15.06 -3.17
CA TYR A 497 5.57 15.26 -1.92
C TYR A 497 6.43 16.53 -1.96
N ILE A 498 7.30 16.68 -2.98
CA ILE A 498 8.21 17.83 -3.12
C ILE A 498 7.42 19.14 -3.15
N ARG A 499 6.26 19.16 -3.81
CA ARG A 499 5.46 20.38 -3.99
C ARG A 499 4.57 20.74 -2.80
N GLN A 500 4.04 19.75 -2.08
CA GLN A 500 2.94 19.96 -1.13
C GLN A 500 3.31 19.64 0.33
N HIS A 501 4.28 18.76 0.56
CA HIS A 501 4.59 18.24 1.90
C HIS A 501 6.01 18.55 2.36
N PHE A 502 6.96 18.69 1.42
CA PHE A 502 8.34 18.99 1.74
C PHE A 502 8.48 20.35 2.43
N SER A 503 9.23 20.38 3.54
CA SER A 503 9.32 21.54 4.44
C SER A 503 10.74 21.85 4.95
N ALA A 504 11.77 21.18 4.42
CA ALA A 504 13.14 21.35 4.92
C ALA A 504 13.84 22.55 4.29
N THR A 505 13.95 23.64 5.05
CA THR A 505 14.38 24.98 4.57
C THR A 505 15.89 25.10 4.39
N LEU A 506 16.71 24.35 5.13
CA LEU A 506 18.18 24.38 5.02
C LEU A 506 18.76 23.20 4.22
N ALA A 507 17.91 22.33 3.67
CA ALA A 507 18.35 21.16 2.95
C ALA A 507 19.19 21.50 1.71
N TYR A 508 18.91 22.63 1.04
CA TYR A 508 19.67 23.05 -0.14
C TYR A 508 21.18 23.21 0.13
N GLU A 509 21.57 23.74 1.30
CA GLU A 509 22.98 23.97 1.65
C GLU A 509 23.72 22.65 1.81
N LYS A 510 23.12 21.71 2.55
CA LYS A 510 23.69 20.40 2.80
C LYS A 510 23.72 19.55 1.52
N LEU A 511 22.62 19.48 0.79
CA LEU A 511 22.54 18.70 -0.46
C LEU A 511 23.52 19.18 -1.52
N THR A 512 23.65 20.50 -1.70
CA THR A 512 24.55 21.07 -2.71
C THR A 512 26.02 20.84 -2.33
N LYS A 513 26.35 20.96 -1.04
CA LYS A 513 27.68 20.66 -0.51
C LYS A 513 28.05 19.18 -0.70
N VAL A 514 27.16 18.25 -0.34
CA VAL A 514 27.40 16.82 -0.49
C VAL A 514 27.48 16.43 -1.97
N LEU A 515 26.58 16.92 -2.82
CA LEU A 515 26.59 16.67 -4.26
C LEU A 515 27.93 17.08 -4.89
N LYS A 516 28.41 18.30 -4.59
CA LYS A 516 29.72 18.78 -5.06
C LYS A 516 30.84 17.82 -4.67
N ARG A 517 30.89 17.43 -3.39
CA ARG A 517 31.94 16.56 -2.86
C ARG A 517 31.89 15.17 -3.51
N LYS A 518 30.72 14.52 -3.55
CA LYS A 518 30.57 13.19 -4.17
C LYS A 518 30.97 13.18 -5.65
N ILE A 519 30.68 14.26 -6.40
CA ILE A 519 31.14 14.40 -7.80
C ILE A 519 32.67 14.51 -7.85
N THR A 520 33.26 15.35 -7.00
CA THR A 520 34.70 15.58 -6.96
C THR A 520 35.44 14.29 -6.58
N ASP A 521 35.05 13.66 -5.48
CA ASP A 521 35.67 12.43 -4.97
C ASP A 521 35.48 11.27 -5.94
N GLY A 522 34.27 11.11 -6.52
CA GLY A 522 34.00 10.08 -7.52
C GLY A 522 34.81 10.26 -8.80
N THR A 523 35.13 11.51 -9.18
CA THR A 523 36.01 11.82 -10.30
C THR A 523 37.46 11.44 -9.98
N THR A 524 37.95 11.78 -8.78
CA THR A 524 39.31 11.43 -8.33
C THR A 524 39.51 9.94 -8.16
N MET A 525 38.50 9.23 -7.63
CA MET A 525 38.53 7.78 -7.42
C MET A 525 38.15 6.97 -8.68
N GLU A 526 37.78 7.64 -9.78
CA GLU A 526 37.28 7.03 -11.01
C GLU A 526 36.09 6.07 -10.82
N ASN A 527 35.20 6.37 -9.87
CA ASN A 527 34.05 5.54 -9.54
C ASN A 527 32.83 5.89 -10.42
N GLY A 528 32.90 5.49 -11.69
CA GLY A 528 31.87 5.79 -12.69
C GLY A 528 30.48 5.28 -12.36
N ASP A 529 30.37 4.10 -11.72
CA ASP A 529 29.08 3.51 -11.38
C ASP A 529 28.34 4.32 -10.31
N HIS A 530 29.05 4.75 -9.27
CA HIS A 530 28.46 5.60 -8.23
C HIS A 530 28.04 6.96 -8.81
N LEU A 531 28.91 7.59 -9.61
CA LEU A 531 28.59 8.86 -10.28
C LEU A 531 27.39 8.73 -11.21
N LEU A 532 27.27 7.64 -11.97
CA LEU A 532 26.13 7.39 -12.84
C LEU A 532 24.81 7.32 -12.05
N LYS A 533 24.82 6.71 -10.86
CA LYS A 533 23.63 6.70 -9.98
C LYS A 533 23.25 8.12 -9.54
N ILE A 534 24.23 8.95 -9.19
CA ILE A 534 23.99 10.36 -8.86
C ILE A 534 23.42 11.11 -10.07
N MET A 535 23.99 10.93 -11.27
CA MET A 535 23.51 11.61 -12.47
C MET A 535 22.07 11.22 -12.82
N LYS A 536 21.70 9.93 -12.65
CA LYS A 536 20.32 9.48 -12.85
C LYS A 536 19.32 10.11 -11.88
N ALA A 537 19.75 10.43 -10.66
CA ALA A 537 18.92 11.06 -9.64
C ALA A 537 18.98 12.59 -9.66
N LEU A 538 19.82 13.19 -10.53
CA LEU A 538 20.15 14.61 -10.53
C LEU A 538 18.91 15.50 -10.62
N GLU A 539 17.94 15.11 -11.45
CA GLU A 539 16.67 15.83 -11.63
C GLU A 539 15.95 16.04 -10.30
N TYR A 540 15.68 14.96 -9.56
CA TYR A 540 14.97 15.04 -8.28
C TYR A 540 15.80 15.65 -7.15
N ILE A 541 17.13 15.44 -7.15
CA ILE A 541 18.01 16.11 -6.18
C ILE A 541 17.94 17.63 -6.35
N PHE A 542 17.96 18.13 -7.59
CA PHE A 542 17.79 19.57 -7.86
C PHE A 542 16.39 20.07 -7.52
N LYS A 543 15.33 19.27 -7.74
CA LYS A 543 13.98 19.62 -7.28
C LYS A 543 13.93 19.84 -5.77
N PHE A 544 14.57 18.98 -4.96
CA PHE A 544 14.68 19.19 -3.51
C PHE A 544 15.50 20.44 -3.16
N ILE A 545 16.64 20.66 -3.82
CA ILE A 545 17.49 21.84 -3.61
C ILE A 545 16.72 23.12 -3.89
N VAL A 546 16.03 23.20 -5.03
CA VAL A 546 15.23 24.36 -5.46
C VAL A 546 14.04 24.56 -4.53
N ALA A 547 13.27 23.51 -4.22
CA ALA A 547 12.14 23.61 -3.31
C ALA A 547 12.58 24.14 -1.93
N SER A 548 13.69 23.61 -1.41
CA SER A 548 14.28 24.06 -0.14
C SER A 548 14.69 25.53 -0.19
N ARG A 549 15.32 25.96 -1.31
CA ARG A 549 15.71 27.35 -1.52
C ARG A 549 14.51 28.30 -1.60
N ILE A 550 13.43 27.90 -2.27
CA ILE A 550 12.19 28.69 -2.35
C ILE A 550 11.60 28.86 -0.94
N LEU A 551 11.50 27.78 -0.17
CA LEU A 551 11.00 27.81 1.21
C LEU A 551 11.85 28.73 2.10
N PHE A 552 13.18 28.63 2.02
CA PHE A 552 14.07 29.52 2.76
C PHE A 552 13.87 30.99 2.36
N GLY A 553 13.80 31.26 1.05
CA GLY A 553 13.61 32.62 0.53
C GLY A 553 12.30 33.26 1.01
N GLN A 554 11.24 32.46 1.15
CA GLN A 554 9.95 32.91 1.69
C GLN A 554 10.02 33.25 3.18
N LEU A 555 10.76 32.48 3.97
CA LEU A 555 10.90 32.71 5.43
C LEU A 555 11.87 33.85 5.78
N TYR A 556 12.92 34.03 4.98
CA TYR A 556 14.01 34.97 5.27
C TYR A 556 14.12 36.11 4.25
N GLU A 557 13.02 36.45 3.57
CA GLU A 557 12.93 37.59 2.63
C GLU A 557 14.04 37.60 1.57
N GLY A 558 14.35 36.44 1.01
CA GLY A 558 15.33 36.30 -0.07
C GLY A 558 16.82 36.32 0.34
N LYS A 559 17.14 36.40 1.65
CA LYS A 559 18.52 36.31 2.15
C LYS A 559 19.25 35.06 1.62
N GLY A 560 20.59 35.14 1.56
CA GLY A 560 21.44 34.03 1.15
C GLY A 560 21.45 33.72 -0.36
N LYS A 561 20.86 34.58 -1.21
CA LYS A 561 20.78 34.35 -2.66
C LYS A 561 22.16 34.19 -3.32
N GLU A 562 23.09 35.09 -3.06
CA GLU A 562 24.43 35.04 -3.67
C GLU A 562 25.22 33.79 -3.22
N ALA A 563 25.11 33.42 -1.94
CA ALA A 563 25.75 32.22 -1.42
C ALA A 563 25.17 30.94 -2.06
N PHE A 564 23.85 30.89 -2.25
CA PHE A 564 23.18 29.83 -3.01
C PHE A 564 23.68 29.78 -4.45
N GLU A 565 23.66 30.91 -5.17
CA GLU A 565 24.09 30.96 -6.57
C GLU A 565 25.54 30.49 -6.72
N LYS A 566 26.44 30.95 -5.83
CA LYS A 566 27.83 30.48 -5.76
C LYS A 566 27.92 28.98 -5.52
N SER A 567 27.06 28.41 -4.69
CA SER A 567 27.06 26.97 -4.38
C SER A 567 26.63 26.13 -5.60
N ILE A 568 25.63 26.59 -6.34
CA ILE A 568 25.23 25.96 -7.62
C ILE A 568 26.37 26.06 -8.64
N MET A 569 26.99 27.23 -8.78
CA MET A 569 28.15 27.39 -9.68
C MET A 569 29.28 26.42 -9.34
N GLN A 570 29.53 26.16 -8.05
CA GLN A 570 30.55 25.21 -7.62
C GLN A 570 30.19 23.76 -7.98
N VAL A 571 28.92 23.37 -7.96
CA VAL A 571 28.49 22.05 -8.47
C VAL A 571 28.73 21.95 -9.98
N PHE A 572 28.39 22.99 -10.75
CA PHE A 572 28.68 23.03 -12.19
C PHE A 572 30.18 22.93 -12.49
N ILE A 573 31.03 23.56 -11.68
CA ILE A 573 32.49 23.42 -11.82
C ILE A 573 32.91 21.96 -11.60
N SER A 574 32.45 21.31 -10.52
CA SER A 574 32.75 19.89 -10.28
C SER A 574 32.24 18.97 -11.40
N LEU A 575 31.06 19.25 -11.98
CA LEU A 575 30.56 18.53 -13.16
C LEU A 575 31.45 18.74 -14.38
N ASN A 576 31.89 19.97 -14.63
CA ASN A 576 32.77 20.30 -15.75
C ASN A 576 34.12 19.58 -15.61
N ASP A 577 34.68 19.52 -14.40
CA ASP A 577 35.93 18.80 -14.13
C ASP A 577 35.77 17.30 -14.37
N MET A 578 34.64 16.71 -13.95
CA MET A 578 34.30 15.32 -14.26
C MET A 578 34.20 15.07 -15.78
N LEU A 579 33.60 15.99 -16.54
CA LEU A 579 33.45 15.90 -17.99
C LEU A 579 34.79 16.07 -18.75
N ARG A 580 35.68 16.92 -18.25
CA ARG A 580 37.02 17.15 -18.83
C ARG A 580 37.96 15.99 -18.61
N ASN A 581 37.69 15.15 -17.61
CA ASN A 581 38.50 13.99 -17.31
C ASN A 581 38.36 12.94 -18.44
N ALA A 582 39.22 13.06 -19.43
CA ALA A 582 39.29 12.19 -20.60
C ALA A 582 40.33 11.07 -20.44
N SER A 583 41.02 10.96 -19.30
CA SER A 583 42.13 10.02 -19.14
C SER A 583 41.67 8.57 -19.01
N THR A 584 40.43 8.31 -18.59
CA THR A 584 39.89 6.94 -18.46
C THR A 584 38.45 6.80 -18.97
N ASP A 585 38.15 5.62 -19.54
CA ASP A 585 36.79 5.25 -19.97
C ASP A 585 35.88 4.84 -18.82
N LYS A 586 36.43 4.70 -17.60
CA LYS A 586 35.65 4.36 -16.40
C LYS A 586 34.56 5.39 -16.09
N LEU A 587 34.76 6.65 -16.46
CA LEU A 587 33.80 7.73 -16.23
C LEU A 587 32.81 7.94 -17.39
N LEU A 588 32.97 7.24 -18.52
CA LEU A 588 32.25 7.52 -19.76
C LEU A 588 30.72 7.47 -19.58
N LEU A 589 30.22 6.47 -18.85
CA LEU A 589 28.79 6.34 -18.58
C LEU A 589 28.26 7.48 -17.70
N ALA A 590 29.03 7.89 -16.68
CA ALA A 590 28.66 9.02 -15.82
C ALA A 590 28.66 10.34 -16.60
N GLN A 591 29.64 10.56 -17.47
CA GLN A 591 29.72 11.73 -18.36
C GLN A 591 28.51 11.79 -19.32
N GLY A 592 28.19 10.66 -19.97
CA GLY A 592 26.97 10.55 -20.79
C GLY A 592 25.69 10.75 -19.98
N GLY A 593 25.67 10.27 -18.72
CA GLY A 593 24.58 10.51 -17.78
C GLY A 593 24.39 11.98 -17.46
N ALA A 594 25.48 12.72 -17.18
CA ALA A 594 25.40 14.15 -16.90
C ALA A 594 24.81 14.93 -18.08
N LEU A 595 25.27 14.66 -19.31
CA LEU A 595 24.71 15.28 -20.53
C LEU A 595 23.22 14.98 -20.71
N LYS A 596 22.78 13.76 -20.35
CA LYS A 596 21.38 13.35 -20.48
C LYS A 596 20.45 13.97 -19.42
N TYR A 597 20.91 14.08 -18.18
CA TYR A 597 20.03 14.45 -17.05
C TYR A 597 20.15 15.91 -16.63
N LEU A 598 21.25 16.61 -16.94
CA LEU A 598 21.40 18.03 -16.61
C LEU A 598 20.36 18.94 -17.31
N PRO A 599 19.99 18.77 -18.59
CA PRO A 599 18.98 19.64 -19.20
C PRO A 599 17.63 19.61 -18.46
N ARG A 600 17.32 18.50 -17.79
CA ARG A 600 16.07 18.31 -17.05
C ARG A 600 15.95 19.17 -15.80
N ILE A 601 17.06 19.69 -15.26
CA ILE A 601 17.03 20.57 -14.07
C ILE A 601 16.75 22.04 -14.41
N ILE A 602 16.76 22.41 -15.70
CA ILE A 602 16.57 23.79 -16.16
C ILE A 602 15.25 24.39 -15.66
N PRO A 603 14.08 23.73 -15.81
CA PRO A 603 12.80 24.32 -15.40
C PRO A 603 12.76 24.65 -13.90
N ASP A 604 13.40 23.84 -13.06
CA ASP A 604 13.47 24.05 -11.62
C ASP A 604 14.45 25.17 -11.27
N LEU A 605 15.66 25.16 -11.85
CA LEU A 605 16.64 26.21 -11.60
C LEU A 605 16.16 27.60 -12.01
N LEU A 606 15.37 27.71 -13.09
CA LEU A 606 14.78 28.98 -13.52
C LEU A 606 13.86 29.63 -12.50
N GLN A 607 13.36 28.89 -11.50
CA GLN A 607 12.55 29.45 -10.42
C GLN A 607 13.38 30.28 -9.43
N VAL A 608 14.70 30.05 -9.36
CA VAL A 608 15.59 30.63 -8.32
C VAL A 608 16.89 31.22 -8.87
N PHE A 609 17.20 31.01 -10.13
CA PHE A 609 18.45 31.41 -10.79
C PHE A 609 18.15 32.24 -12.04
N LYS A 610 19.00 33.24 -12.34
CA LYS A 610 18.80 34.12 -13.51
C LYS A 610 19.05 33.35 -14.81
N GLU A 611 18.16 33.54 -15.78
CA GLU A 611 18.17 32.87 -17.09
C GLU A 611 19.51 32.99 -17.82
N VAL A 612 20.01 34.23 -18.01
CA VAL A 612 21.27 34.49 -18.73
C VAL A 612 22.50 33.89 -18.02
N GLU A 613 22.53 33.91 -16.69
CA GLU A 613 23.64 33.32 -15.93
C GLU A 613 23.61 31.78 -16.01
N LEU A 614 22.42 31.18 -16.00
CA LEU A 614 22.27 29.74 -16.22
C LEU A 614 22.73 29.35 -17.64
N SER A 615 22.39 30.14 -18.67
CA SER A 615 22.90 29.93 -20.03
C SER A 615 24.43 29.93 -20.09
N LYS A 616 25.09 30.84 -19.38
CA LYS A 616 26.57 30.87 -19.31
C LYS A 616 27.14 29.60 -18.65
N LEU A 617 26.48 29.06 -17.62
CA LEU A 617 26.88 27.80 -16.99
C LEU A 617 26.71 26.61 -17.93
N LEU A 618 25.58 26.54 -18.64
CA LEU A 618 25.30 25.48 -19.62
C LEU A 618 26.28 25.51 -20.79
N VAL A 619 26.66 26.69 -21.29
CA VAL A 619 27.73 26.83 -22.30
C VAL A 619 29.02 26.19 -21.81
N ARG A 620 29.48 26.56 -20.61
CA ARG A 620 30.72 25.99 -20.02
C ARG A 620 30.63 24.47 -19.86
N PHE A 621 29.45 23.97 -19.50
CA PHE A 621 29.19 22.54 -19.37
C PHE A 621 29.29 21.80 -20.70
N MET A 622 28.60 22.28 -21.74
CA MET A 622 28.66 21.70 -23.08
C MET A 622 30.07 21.70 -23.67
N SER A 623 30.84 22.78 -23.43
CA SER A 623 32.22 22.91 -23.88
C SER A 623 33.23 22.11 -23.06
N SER A 624 32.83 21.50 -21.93
CA SER A 624 33.75 20.75 -21.06
C SER A 624 34.03 19.33 -21.55
N VAL A 625 33.20 18.77 -22.44
CA VAL A 625 33.47 17.50 -23.12
C VAL A 625 34.20 17.78 -24.43
N SER A 626 35.28 17.04 -24.70
CA SER A 626 36.03 17.16 -25.96
C SER A 626 35.09 17.02 -27.18
N PRO A 627 35.33 17.74 -28.28
CA PRO A 627 34.40 17.76 -29.42
C PRO A 627 34.17 16.41 -30.09
N GLU A 628 35.15 15.51 -29.97
CA GLU A 628 35.18 14.18 -30.58
C GLU A 628 34.57 13.08 -29.68
N ARG A 629 34.23 13.39 -28.42
CA ARG A 629 33.72 12.40 -27.45
C ARG A 629 32.26 12.67 -27.13
N LEU A 630 31.47 11.59 -26.96
CA LEU A 630 30.06 11.65 -26.60
C LEU A 630 29.22 12.54 -27.53
N ILE A 631 29.55 12.55 -28.83
CA ILE A 631 28.91 13.41 -29.85
C ILE A 631 27.39 13.31 -29.76
N ARG A 632 26.85 12.07 -29.78
CA ARG A 632 25.41 11.82 -29.63
C ARG A 632 24.79 12.44 -28.40
N GLN A 633 25.41 12.23 -27.24
CA GLN A 633 24.89 12.72 -25.97
C GLN A 633 24.98 14.25 -25.90
N LYS A 634 26.00 14.86 -26.52
CA LYS A 634 26.10 16.33 -26.65
C LYS A 634 25.00 16.89 -27.54
N GLN A 635 24.73 16.26 -28.69
CA GLN A 635 23.64 16.67 -29.58
C GLN A 635 22.28 16.58 -28.89
N LEU A 636 21.98 15.48 -28.19
CA LEU A 636 20.75 15.32 -27.43
C LEU A 636 20.63 16.35 -26.30
N CYS A 637 21.72 16.62 -25.57
CA CYS A 637 21.77 17.65 -24.54
C CYS A 637 21.47 19.04 -25.11
N MET A 638 22.06 19.39 -26.27
CA MET A 638 21.79 20.65 -26.96
C MET A 638 20.33 20.74 -27.42
N SER A 639 19.78 19.66 -27.98
CA SER A 639 18.37 19.61 -28.39
C SER A 639 17.44 19.85 -27.20
N ASP A 640 17.69 19.20 -26.06
CA ASP A 640 16.89 19.43 -24.83
C ASP A 640 16.97 20.90 -24.36
N ILE A 641 18.15 21.55 -24.47
CA ILE A 641 18.32 22.98 -24.13
C ILE A 641 17.57 23.88 -25.12
N VAL A 642 17.62 23.59 -26.42
CA VAL A 642 16.88 24.33 -27.46
C VAL A 642 15.38 24.28 -27.22
N HIS A 643 14.85 23.15 -26.75
CA HIS A 643 13.43 23.01 -26.41
C HIS A 643 13.06 23.59 -25.02
N SER A 644 14.03 24.07 -24.25
CA SER A 644 13.79 24.65 -22.92
C SER A 644 13.32 26.11 -22.98
N ALA A 645 12.85 26.64 -21.85
CA ALA A 645 12.42 28.04 -21.76
C ALA A 645 13.58 29.04 -22.01
N LEU A 646 14.84 28.63 -21.80
CA LEU A 646 16.00 29.48 -22.03
C LEU A 646 16.14 29.90 -23.49
N PHE A 647 15.85 29.00 -24.44
CA PHE A 647 16.04 29.30 -25.86
C PHE A 647 14.93 30.19 -26.44
N LYS A 648 13.84 30.38 -25.67
CA LYS A 648 12.78 31.33 -26.02
C LYS A 648 13.18 32.78 -25.76
N ASP A 649 14.09 33.00 -24.81
CA ASP A 649 14.60 34.33 -24.47
C ASP A 649 15.75 34.76 -25.40
N HIS A 650 15.69 36.01 -25.87
CA HIS A 650 16.68 36.55 -26.82
C HIS A 650 18.07 36.68 -26.21
N GLU A 651 18.20 37.14 -24.96
CA GLU A 651 19.50 37.32 -24.30
C GLU A 651 20.17 35.95 -24.04
N CYS A 652 19.39 34.96 -23.63
CA CYS A 652 19.86 33.58 -23.49
C CYS A 652 20.32 32.99 -24.84
N ARG A 653 19.60 33.25 -25.93
CA ARG A 653 20.02 32.82 -27.28
C ARG A 653 21.35 33.43 -27.69
N GLN A 654 21.60 34.72 -27.41
CA GLN A 654 22.89 35.35 -27.71
C GLN A 654 24.06 34.64 -27.03
N VAL A 655 23.84 33.99 -25.89
CA VAL A 655 24.86 33.21 -25.17
C VAL A 655 24.96 31.78 -25.69
N LEU A 656 23.84 31.09 -25.91
CA LEU A 656 23.79 29.66 -26.24
C LEU A 656 24.10 29.37 -27.71
N LEU A 657 23.51 30.15 -28.62
CA LEU A 657 23.51 29.86 -30.05
C LEU A 657 24.92 29.82 -30.66
N PRO A 658 25.85 30.76 -30.37
CA PRO A 658 27.19 30.73 -30.97
C PRO A 658 27.93 29.41 -30.74
N VAL A 659 27.89 28.90 -29.50
CA VAL A 659 28.58 27.66 -29.12
C VAL A 659 27.92 26.43 -29.74
N MET A 660 26.59 26.42 -29.82
CA MET A 660 25.87 25.34 -30.51
C MET A 660 26.20 25.31 -32.01
N THR A 661 26.23 26.48 -32.67
CA THR A 661 26.56 26.57 -34.09
C THR A 661 28.00 26.17 -34.40
N ASP A 662 28.95 26.49 -33.52
CA ASP A 662 30.35 26.07 -33.68
C ASP A 662 30.50 24.55 -33.61
N HIS A 663 29.79 23.89 -32.68
CA HIS A 663 29.75 22.43 -32.58
C HIS A 663 29.09 21.79 -33.80
N ILE A 664 27.93 22.30 -34.24
CA ILE A 664 27.22 21.81 -35.43
C ILE A 664 28.11 21.92 -36.68
N LYS A 665 28.77 23.06 -36.87
CA LYS A 665 29.69 23.28 -37.99
C LYS A 665 30.82 22.26 -37.99
N LEU A 666 31.40 21.97 -36.82
CA LEU A 666 32.46 20.98 -36.67
C LEU A 666 31.97 19.56 -37.00
N TRP A 667 30.80 19.15 -36.49
CA TRP A 667 30.28 17.79 -36.73
C TRP A 667 29.87 17.59 -38.19
N LEU A 668 29.25 18.60 -38.82
CA LEU A 668 28.91 18.55 -40.25
C LEU A 668 30.16 18.46 -41.14
N SER A 669 31.26 19.14 -40.79
CA SER A 669 32.48 19.05 -41.59
C SER A 669 33.16 17.68 -41.53
N HIS A 670 32.98 16.93 -40.45
CA HIS A 670 33.53 15.59 -40.26
C HIS A 670 32.54 14.47 -40.62
N MET A 671 31.29 14.82 -40.96
CA MET A 671 30.17 13.88 -41.19
C MET A 671 29.86 12.99 -39.96
N ASP A 672 30.20 13.45 -38.76
CA ASP A 672 29.96 12.72 -37.51
C ASP A 672 28.48 12.78 -37.11
N GLU A 673 27.83 11.62 -37.02
CA GLU A 673 26.41 11.49 -36.68
C GLU A 673 25.52 12.50 -37.44
N ALA A 674 25.77 12.65 -38.75
CA ALA A 674 25.21 13.72 -39.58
C ALA A 674 23.68 13.85 -39.48
N GLU A 675 22.95 12.75 -39.38
CA GLU A 675 21.48 12.75 -39.21
C GLU A 675 21.04 13.49 -37.94
N HIS A 676 21.70 13.24 -36.80
CA HIS A 676 21.37 13.87 -35.53
C HIS A 676 21.84 15.33 -35.50
N THR A 677 22.97 15.64 -36.16
CA THR A 677 23.44 17.02 -36.33
C THR A 677 22.45 17.86 -37.16
N VAL A 678 21.91 17.29 -38.24
CA VAL A 678 20.88 17.93 -39.07
C VAL A 678 19.58 18.09 -38.29
N ALA A 679 19.17 17.09 -37.51
CA ALA A 679 18.00 17.20 -36.65
C ALA A 679 18.13 18.36 -35.64
N LEU A 680 19.27 18.48 -34.95
CA LEU A 680 19.53 19.59 -34.02
C LEU A 680 19.48 20.96 -34.73
N LEU A 681 20.01 21.05 -35.95
CA LEU A 681 19.90 22.27 -36.74
C LEU A 681 18.45 22.59 -37.09
N SER A 682 17.64 21.57 -37.43
CA SER A 682 16.19 21.71 -37.64
C SER A 682 15.51 22.24 -36.39
N ASP A 683 15.76 21.64 -35.23
CA ASP A 683 15.20 22.06 -33.94
C ASP A 683 15.48 23.56 -33.68
N ILE A 684 16.72 24.00 -33.90
CA ILE A 684 17.11 25.41 -33.72
C ILE A 684 16.31 26.32 -34.67
N VAL A 685 16.24 25.96 -35.95
CA VAL A 685 15.53 26.77 -36.95
C VAL A 685 14.03 26.81 -36.67
N GLU A 686 13.43 25.69 -36.30
CA GLU A 686 12.01 25.57 -35.96
C GLU A 686 11.65 26.45 -34.76
N VAL A 687 12.44 26.39 -33.68
CA VAL A 687 12.20 27.24 -32.50
C VAL A 687 12.37 28.72 -32.86
N LEU A 688 13.40 29.07 -33.64
CA LEU A 688 13.63 30.45 -34.11
C LEU A 688 12.52 30.99 -35.03
N HIS A 689 11.85 30.10 -35.78
CA HIS A 689 10.78 30.47 -36.70
C HIS A 689 9.39 30.42 -36.06
N SER A 690 9.23 29.80 -34.89
CA SER A 690 7.95 29.74 -34.19
C SER A 690 7.50 31.15 -33.77
N ASP A 691 6.19 31.45 -33.89
CA ASP A 691 5.57 32.73 -33.48
C ASP A 691 5.73 33.07 -31.98
N SER A 692 6.39 32.21 -31.21
CA SER A 692 6.57 32.29 -29.77
C SER A 692 7.95 32.82 -29.32
N VAL A 693 8.77 33.29 -30.26
CA VAL A 693 10.22 33.55 -30.12
C VAL A 693 10.67 34.89 -30.66
#